data_AF-G0A619-F1
#
_entry.id   AF-G0A619-F1
#
_cell.length_a   1.000
_cell.length_b   1.000
_cell.length_c   1.000
_cell.angle_alpha   90.00
_cell.angle_beta   90.00
_cell.angle_gamma   90.00
#
_symmetry.space_group_name_H-M   'P 1'
#
loop_
_entity.id
_entity.type
_entity.pdbx_description
1 polymer ?
#
loop_
_entity_poly.entity_id
_entity_poly.type
_entity_poly.pdbx_seq_one_letter_code
_entity_poly.pdbx_strand_id
1 'polypeptide(L)'
;MDRSPKTLHLVWLICLLLTIGFVHADEGSRHRSSPILSTLSPSSGVQGQKITLAGNNFGTRKGKIYFGDAELSERKIASWSNTQVVTTVPKGSGEVVVQLMTSKEKRSNKLTFKYAQTPPEDPDSDSDSDSGSGSGSGSGSGSGSGSGSGSGSGSGTNFLSNFKVIANNDLGMHCVDDDFSGFSILPPYNVINAQVLGQNANGKPQFLDKNAVILRYSAIPDANNSINSTSIDKTNFWDIDPIKNKSYAELLFGANLAKGQGIKNLYMPANAPSLANTTFAWSDHLGMFAAEGIPIFPIDDANNYNPYPVLRITAYDAQNPSLELAHTDIVVPVSDETTCSNCHATGKIAASIPGIPWSTQLNLEAQARTNVLLAHDFHEKTNLINQKPVLCAGCHYSPALDLAGNGQPTGDQIGHKWMSQVMHDYHANKMTDVDGKIIFDIPAPIAGLDPALHGVPPADQQACYQCHPGSETKCLRGAMTETVTCQNCHGGMAAVGGANALRSYGPIDQTNVASGQTRKAWTDEPRCQSCHTGDAVNHMTPAGAALASDGIRLIHAYDRNDLAASPFLASNKRFAENDNELFRFSKGHSGVACEGCHGSSHAIWPGDSAHPNDDIAPKDLQGHAGTISECTTCHKAGSLPLTLEGPHGMHNVGDSRWGQEHGHPSFYKNNPAECKACHGQDLRGSVLSRVAADRSWRTEWGTKSVKKGEPVGCYTCHNGPQGD
;
A
#
# COMPACT_ATOMS: atom_id res chain seq x y z
N MET A 1 63.81 23.92 -54.78
CA MET A 1 63.88 25.21 -54.06
C MET A 1 62.91 25.08 -52.90
N ASP A 2 63.24 25.13 -51.63
CA ASP A 2 64.49 25.39 -50.92
C ASP A 2 64.38 24.74 -49.51
N ARG A 3 65.53 24.68 -48.85
CA ARG A 3 66.02 24.03 -47.62
C ARG A 3 65.12 23.80 -46.38
N SER A 4 65.54 22.74 -45.68
CA SER A 4 65.19 22.18 -44.35
C SER A 4 65.87 22.94 -43.16
N PRO A 5 66.14 22.37 -41.95
CA PRO A 5 65.42 21.57 -40.92
C PRO A 5 65.71 22.09 -39.46
N LYS A 6 65.40 21.29 -38.41
CA LYS A 6 66.19 20.98 -37.16
C LYS A 6 65.27 20.21 -36.17
N THR A 7 65.60 19.15 -35.40
CA THR A 7 66.84 18.53 -34.83
C THR A 7 66.44 17.15 -34.22
N LEU A 8 67.06 16.00 -34.55
CA LEU A 8 68.13 15.22 -33.85
C LEU A 8 67.76 14.61 -32.46
N HIS A 9 67.52 13.27 -32.32
CA HIS A 9 68.43 12.14 -31.91
C HIS A 9 68.81 12.11 -30.40
N LEU A 10 68.94 11.00 -29.64
CA LEU A 10 69.57 9.68 -29.88
C LEU A 10 69.32 8.73 -28.63
N VAL A 11 68.78 7.49 -28.74
CA VAL A 11 69.37 6.10 -28.69
C VAL A 11 70.01 5.59 -27.36
N TRP A 12 69.64 4.40 -26.85
CA TRP A 12 70.46 3.14 -26.76
C TRP A 12 69.89 2.00 -25.88
N LEU A 13 70.41 0.80 -26.18
CA LEU A 13 69.92 -0.58 -26.04
C LEU A 13 70.77 -1.38 -25.01
N ILE A 14 70.27 -2.57 -24.59
CA ILE A 14 71.01 -3.85 -24.34
C ILE A 14 71.29 -4.42 -22.91
N CYS A 15 70.82 -5.69 -22.75
CA CYS A 15 71.29 -6.90 -22.03
C CYS A 15 71.24 -7.16 -20.50
N LEU A 16 70.38 -8.15 -20.16
CA LEU A 16 70.65 -9.53 -19.66
C LEU A 16 71.40 -9.80 -18.32
N LEU A 17 70.73 -10.63 -17.48
CA LEU A 17 71.17 -11.73 -16.61
C LEU A 17 70.86 -11.64 -15.08
N LEU A 18 69.77 -12.33 -14.73
CA LEU A 18 69.57 -13.31 -13.64
C LEU A 18 70.22 -13.10 -12.27
N THR A 19 69.37 -12.96 -11.25
CA THR A 19 69.45 -13.81 -10.04
C THR A 19 68.08 -14.41 -9.71
N ILE A 20 68.14 -15.69 -9.38
CA ILE A 20 67.05 -16.63 -9.16
C ILE A 20 66.51 -16.45 -7.75
N GLY A 21 65.24 -16.07 -7.64
CA GLY A 21 64.43 -16.27 -6.44
C GLY A 21 63.32 -17.27 -6.77
N PHE A 22 63.53 -18.52 -6.39
CA PHE A 22 62.51 -19.57 -6.44
C PHE A 22 61.28 -19.12 -5.66
N VAL A 23 60.22 -18.67 -6.35
CA VAL A 23 58.87 -18.78 -5.81
C VAL A 23 58.46 -20.23 -6.03
N HIS A 24 58.64 -21.03 -4.99
CA HIS A 24 57.83 -22.23 -4.86
C HIS A 24 56.37 -21.77 -4.95
N ALA A 25 55.67 -22.25 -5.98
CA ALA A 25 54.23 -22.29 -5.95
C ALA A 25 53.86 -23.19 -4.77
N ASP A 26 53.71 -22.59 -3.60
CA ASP A 26 53.00 -23.22 -2.51
C ASP A 26 51.56 -23.36 -2.99
N GLU A 27 51.09 -24.60 -3.06
CA GLU A 27 49.68 -24.93 -3.20
C GLU A 27 48.96 -24.52 -1.91
N GLY A 28 48.91 -23.20 -1.67
CA GLY A 28 48.21 -22.56 -0.58
C GLY A 28 46.71 -22.56 -0.87
N SER A 29 46.00 -23.47 -0.22
CA SER A 29 44.57 -23.73 -0.31
C SER A 29 43.70 -22.50 -0.64
N ARG A 30 42.93 -22.56 -1.74
CA ARG A 30 41.71 -21.74 -1.84
C ARG A 30 40.77 -22.19 -0.73
N HIS A 31 40.78 -21.51 0.40
CA HIS A 31 39.79 -21.67 1.46
C HIS A 31 38.44 -21.17 0.92
N ARG A 32 37.78 -22.02 0.11
CA ARG A 32 36.39 -21.84 -0.27
C ARG A 32 35.57 -22.01 0.99
N SER A 33 34.89 -20.94 1.42
CA SER A 33 33.97 -20.90 2.56
C SER A 33 33.08 -22.14 2.62
N SER A 34 32.94 -22.75 3.80
CA SER A 34 32.00 -23.86 3.99
C SER A 34 30.57 -23.39 3.70
N PRO A 35 29.68 -24.26 3.19
CA PRO A 35 28.27 -23.94 3.04
C PRO A 35 27.65 -23.63 4.41
N ILE A 36 26.74 -22.67 4.47
CA ILE A 36 26.01 -22.31 5.69
C ILE A 36 24.52 -22.35 5.38
N LEU A 37 23.76 -23.17 6.12
CA LEU A 37 22.31 -23.12 6.17
C LEU A 37 21.89 -22.05 7.18
N SER A 38 21.23 -21.00 6.71
CA SER A 38 20.72 -19.90 7.53
C SER A 38 19.31 -20.18 8.01
N THR A 39 18.42 -20.71 7.15
CA THR A 39 17.02 -20.97 7.51
C THR A 39 16.45 -22.21 6.81
N LEU A 40 15.41 -22.78 7.45
CA LEU A 40 14.46 -23.72 6.86
C LEU A 40 13.09 -23.04 6.84
N SER A 41 12.47 -22.90 5.67
CA SER A 41 11.14 -22.28 5.53
C SER A 41 10.18 -23.21 4.78
N PRO A 42 9.20 -23.81 5.46
CA PRO A 42 9.00 -23.80 6.91
C PRO A 42 10.01 -24.68 7.67
N SER A 43 10.21 -24.44 8.97
CA SER A 43 11.04 -25.27 9.87
C SER A 43 10.28 -26.46 10.48
N SER A 44 9.00 -26.62 10.15
CA SER A 44 8.19 -27.79 10.48
C SER A 44 7.19 -28.08 9.37
N GLY A 45 6.79 -29.35 9.20
CA GLY A 45 5.84 -29.72 8.14
C GLY A 45 5.56 -31.21 8.03
N VAL A 46 4.59 -31.56 7.17
CA VAL A 46 4.20 -32.96 6.88
C VAL A 46 4.95 -33.51 5.67
N GLN A 47 4.97 -34.84 5.51
CA GLN A 47 5.56 -35.50 4.34
C GLN A 47 4.99 -34.93 3.02
N GLY A 48 5.87 -34.60 2.08
CA GLY A 48 5.50 -34.09 0.76
C GLY A 48 5.33 -32.57 0.69
N GLN A 49 5.28 -31.86 1.83
CA GLN A 49 5.24 -30.41 1.87
C GLN A 49 6.52 -29.80 1.28
N LYS A 50 6.39 -28.70 0.54
CA LYS A 50 7.52 -27.96 -0.03
C LYS A 50 8.27 -27.21 1.09
N ILE A 51 9.60 -27.27 1.07
CA ILE A 51 10.50 -26.62 2.02
C ILE A 51 11.65 -25.93 1.27
N THR A 52 12.00 -24.73 1.72
CA THR A 52 13.11 -23.94 1.21
C THR A 52 14.24 -23.88 2.23
N LEU A 53 15.43 -24.30 1.81
CA LEU A 53 16.69 -24.20 2.57
C LEU A 53 17.43 -22.97 2.04
N ALA A 54 17.58 -21.93 2.85
CA ALA A 54 18.31 -20.72 2.45
C ALA A 54 19.64 -20.61 3.20
N GLY A 55 20.62 -19.96 2.57
CA GLY A 55 21.93 -19.73 3.15
C GLY A 55 22.96 -19.30 2.12
N ASN A 56 24.21 -19.73 2.27
CA ASN A 56 25.32 -19.29 1.41
C ASN A 56 26.29 -20.43 1.08
N ASN A 57 27.00 -20.29 -0.05
CA ASN A 57 28.06 -21.18 -0.52
C ASN A 57 27.59 -22.62 -0.86
N PHE A 58 26.34 -22.80 -1.28
CA PHE A 58 25.84 -24.12 -1.72
C PHE A 58 26.42 -24.55 -3.07
N GLY A 59 26.95 -23.61 -3.84
CA GLY A 59 27.35 -23.80 -5.24
C GLY A 59 26.14 -23.84 -6.17
N THR A 60 26.39 -23.82 -7.48
CA THR A 60 25.34 -23.83 -8.52
C THR A 60 25.03 -25.22 -9.06
N ARG A 61 25.74 -26.26 -8.62
CA ARG A 61 25.48 -27.67 -8.96
C ARG A 61 24.78 -28.35 -7.78
N LYS A 62 23.77 -29.17 -8.07
CA LYS A 62 23.04 -29.93 -7.05
C LYS A 62 24.01 -30.75 -6.21
N GLY A 63 23.91 -30.59 -4.90
CA GLY A 63 24.52 -31.46 -3.91
C GLY A 63 23.47 -32.39 -3.30
N LYS A 64 23.71 -32.81 -2.06
CA LYS A 64 22.85 -33.72 -1.30
C LYS A 64 22.20 -33.00 -0.13
N ILE A 65 20.96 -33.38 0.19
CA ILE A 65 20.22 -32.87 1.35
C ILE A 65 19.91 -34.05 2.26
N TYR A 66 20.10 -33.87 3.56
CA TYR A 66 19.83 -34.88 4.58
C TYR A 66 18.77 -34.38 5.54
N PHE A 67 17.82 -35.26 5.89
CA PHE A 67 16.90 -35.09 7.01
C PHE A 67 17.20 -36.20 8.02
N GLY A 68 17.90 -35.86 9.11
CA GLY A 68 18.53 -36.85 9.98
C GLY A 68 19.62 -37.61 9.21
N ASP A 69 19.60 -38.93 9.30
CA ASP A 69 20.53 -39.81 8.57
C ASP A 69 20.05 -40.17 7.16
N ALA A 70 18.83 -39.74 6.77
CA ALA A 70 18.25 -40.05 5.46
C ALA A 70 18.68 -39.05 4.39
N GLU A 71 19.32 -39.55 3.33
CA GLU A 71 19.59 -38.77 2.11
C GLU A 71 18.30 -38.59 1.30
N LEU A 72 17.99 -37.34 0.95
CA LEU A 72 16.84 -37.00 0.13
C LEU A 72 17.12 -37.32 -1.34
N SER A 73 16.19 -38.03 -1.98
CA SER A 73 16.28 -38.31 -3.42
C SER A 73 16.42 -37.03 -4.25
N GLU A 74 17.38 -37.00 -5.17
CA GLU A 74 17.64 -35.83 -6.03
C GLU A 74 16.40 -35.37 -6.82
N ARG A 75 15.48 -36.29 -7.15
CA ARG A 75 14.20 -35.98 -7.84
C ARG A 75 13.26 -35.09 -7.01
N LYS A 76 13.43 -35.07 -5.69
CA LYS A 76 12.64 -34.21 -4.78
C LYS A 76 13.22 -32.80 -4.67
N ILE A 77 14.44 -32.56 -5.14
CA ILE A 77 15.07 -31.24 -5.20
C ILE A 77 14.54 -30.49 -6.44
N ALA A 78 13.58 -29.60 -6.22
CA ALA A 78 12.93 -28.80 -7.25
C ALA A 78 13.86 -27.74 -7.85
N SER A 79 14.67 -27.06 -7.03
CA SER A 79 15.66 -26.08 -7.51
C SER A 79 16.87 -26.01 -6.59
N TRP A 80 18.01 -25.56 -7.13
CA TRP A 80 19.27 -25.38 -6.40
C TRP A 80 20.01 -24.16 -6.95
N SER A 81 20.42 -23.25 -6.06
CA SER A 81 21.29 -22.11 -6.33
C SER A 81 22.38 -22.02 -5.26
N ASN A 82 23.30 -21.05 -5.39
CA ASN A 82 24.35 -20.86 -4.40
C ASN A 82 23.83 -20.44 -3.01
N THR A 83 22.60 -19.92 -2.93
CA THR A 83 22.02 -19.36 -1.71
C THR A 83 20.67 -19.97 -1.32
N GLN A 84 20.08 -20.82 -2.17
CA GLN A 84 18.75 -21.38 -1.93
C GLN A 84 18.59 -22.76 -2.56
N VAL A 85 17.94 -23.67 -1.85
CA VAL A 85 17.53 -24.97 -2.35
C VAL A 85 16.07 -25.22 -1.99
N VAL A 86 15.26 -25.57 -2.98
CA VAL A 86 13.84 -25.88 -2.78
C VAL A 86 13.64 -27.37 -2.96
N THR A 87 13.00 -28.00 -1.98
CA THR A 87 12.75 -29.45 -1.98
C THR A 87 11.43 -29.79 -1.30
N THR A 88 11.13 -31.08 -1.12
CA THR A 88 9.96 -31.55 -0.36
C THR A 88 10.38 -32.37 0.85
N VAL A 89 9.67 -32.22 1.96
CA VAL A 89 9.87 -32.95 3.21
C VAL A 89 9.72 -34.47 2.95
N PRO A 90 10.74 -35.30 3.28
CA PRO A 90 10.65 -36.75 3.08
C PRO A 90 9.70 -37.41 4.10
N LYS A 91 9.55 -38.74 4.03
CA LYS A 91 8.85 -39.47 5.09
C LYS A 91 9.70 -39.47 6.37
N GLY A 92 9.10 -39.10 7.49
CA GLY A 92 9.76 -39.11 8.80
C GLY A 92 8.78 -38.71 9.90
N SER A 93 9.27 -38.73 11.14
CA SER A 93 8.50 -38.40 12.35
C SER A 93 9.41 -37.77 13.40
N GLY A 94 8.84 -36.99 14.32
CA GLY A 94 9.61 -36.34 15.40
C GLY A 94 10.44 -35.16 14.92
N GLU A 95 11.49 -34.83 15.66
CA GLU A 95 12.44 -33.76 15.32
C GLU A 95 13.71 -34.34 14.70
N VAL A 96 14.15 -33.78 13.57
CA VAL A 96 15.36 -34.19 12.87
C VAL A 96 16.24 -32.98 12.56
N VAL A 97 17.52 -33.22 12.29
CA VAL A 97 18.44 -32.18 11.82
C VAL A 97 18.53 -32.22 10.29
N VAL A 98 18.42 -31.07 9.65
CA VAL A 98 18.62 -30.90 8.22
C VAL A 98 20.05 -30.42 7.97
N GLN A 99 20.72 -31.09 7.03
CA GLN A 99 22.07 -30.71 6.59
C GLN A 99 22.18 -30.77 5.08
N LEU A 100 22.88 -29.81 4.50
CA LEU A 100 23.20 -29.77 3.08
C LEU A 100 24.67 -30.15 2.88
N MET A 101 24.95 -30.91 1.82
CA MET A 101 26.29 -31.18 1.33
C MET A 101 26.42 -30.72 -0.11
N THR A 102 27.40 -29.88 -0.41
CA THR A 102 27.62 -29.37 -1.78
C THR A 102 28.13 -30.46 -2.73
N SER A 103 28.12 -30.21 -4.03
CA SER A 103 28.69 -31.14 -5.04
C SER A 103 30.22 -31.35 -4.93
N LYS A 104 30.87 -30.73 -3.95
CA LYS A 104 32.30 -30.87 -3.62
C LYS A 104 32.50 -31.50 -2.24
N GLU A 105 31.50 -32.20 -1.74
CA GLU A 105 31.52 -32.95 -0.47
C GLU A 105 31.75 -32.09 0.79
N LYS A 106 31.51 -30.76 0.72
CA LYS A 106 31.50 -29.88 1.91
C LYS A 106 30.11 -29.85 2.53
N ARG A 107 30.02 -30.10 3.84
CA ARG A 107 28.77 -30.09 4.63
C ARG A 107 28.52 -28.74 5.30
N SER A 108 27.25 -28.38 5.44
CA SER A 108 26.82 -27.18 6.17
C SER A 108 26.71 -27.40 7.67
N ASN A 109 26.46 -26.32 8.43
CA ASN A 109 25.83 -26.43 9.75
C ASN A 109 24.45 -27.12 9.65
N LYS A 110 23.92 -27.54 10.80
CA LYS A 110 22.66 -28.27 10.92
C LYS A 110 21.56 -27.33 11.45
N LEU A 111 20.35 -27.45 10.91
CA LEU A 111 19.15 -26.77 11.42
C LEU A 111 18.08 -27.80 11.78
N THR A 112 17.31 -27.57 12.84
CA THR A 112 16.26 -28.50 13.28
C THR A 112 15.00 -28.37 12.42
N PHE A 113 14.42 -29.50 12.02
CA PHE A 113 13.14 -29.60 11.34
C PHE A 113 12.21 -30.53 12.11
N LYS A 114 10.95 -30.11 12.31
CA LYS A 114 9.94 -30.89 13.05
C LYS A 114 8.87 -31.47 12.12
N TYR A 115 8.74 -32.79 12.11
CA TYR A 115 7.64 -33.46 11.40
C TYR A 115 6.32 -33.21 12.13
N ALA A 116 5.36 -32.61 11.43
CA ALA A 116 3.99 -32.49 11.91
C ALA A 116 3.27 -33.84 11.75
N GLN A 117 2.51 -34.25 12.77
CA GLN A 117 1.68 -35.45 12.68
C GLN A 117 0.47 -35.16 11.79
N THR A 118 0.21 -36.02 10.82
CA THR A 118 -1.08 -36.04 10.13
C THR A 118 -2.13 -36.56 11.12
N PRO A 119 -3.29 -35.90 11.29
CA PRO A 119 -4.40 -36.47 12.04
C PRO A 119 -4.77 -37.85 11.47
N PRO A 120 -5.21 -38.83 12.29
CA PRO A 120 -5.72 -40.09 11.76
C PRO A 120 -6.89 -39.82 10.83
N GLU A 121 -6.90 -40.46 9.65
CA GLU A 121 -8.08 -40.53 8.79
C GLU A 121 -9.14 -41.38 9.53
N ASP A 122 -10.31 -40.81 9.78
CA ASP A 122 -11.47 -41.53 10.31
C ASP A 122 -12.24 -42.16 9.12
N PRO A 123 -12.48 -43.47 9.11
CA PRO A 123 -13.30 -44.12 8.10
C PRO A 123 -14.78 -43.98 8.47
N ASP A 124 -15.60 -43.85 7.42
CA ASP A 124 -17.07 -43.96 7.41
C ASP A 124 -17.91 -42.73 7.81
N SER A 125 -18.66 -42.22 6.82
CA SER A 125 -20.11 -41.98 6.97
C SER A 125 -20.77 -41.76 5.61
N ASP A 126 -21.32 -42.84 5.06
CA ASP A 126 -22.51 -42.81 4.22
C ASP A 126 -23.74 -42.54 5.11
N SER A 127 -24.66 -41.66 4.69
CA SER A 127 -26.11 -41.92 4.55
C SER A 127 -26.93 -40.63 4.41
N ASP A 128 -27.53 -40.50 3.23
CA ASP A 128 -28.94 -40.19 2.93
C ASP A 128 -29.67 -38.98 3.56
N SER A 129 -30.02 -38.07 2.65
CA SER A 129 -31.35 -37.47 2.39
C SER A 129 -32.31 -37.20 3.56
N ASP A 130 -32.75 -35.94 3.70
CA ASP A 130 -34.14 -35.61 3.33
C ASP A 130 -34.34 -34.11 3.00
N SER A 131 -35.37 -33.92 2.22
CA SER A 131 -35.86 -32.78 1.46
C SER A 131 -36.67 -31.84 2.34
N GLY A 132 -36.55 -30.53 2.13
CA GLY A 132 -37.38 -29.52 2.79
C GLY A 132 -37.47 -28.24 1.97
N SER A 133 -38.31 -28.26 0.95
CA SER A 133 -38.68 -27.11 0.12
C SER A 133 -39.28 -25.96 0.95
N GLY A 134 -38.77 -24.75 0.74
CA GLY A 134 -39.35 -23.51 1.24
C GLY A 134 -39.04 -22.35 0.30
N SER A 135 -39.91 -22.13 -0.69
CA SER A 135 -39.89 -20.97 -1.58
C SER A 135 -40.27 -19.71 -0.82
N GLY A 136 -39.47 -18.65 -0.99
CA GLY A 136 -39.77 -17.31 -0.50
C GLY A 136 -39.03 -16.26 -1.32
N SER A 137 -39.69 -15.79 -2.39
CA SER A 137 -39.27 -14.60 -3.14
C SER A 137 -39.48 -13.36 -2.28
N GLY A 138 -38.46 -12.51 -2.18
CA GLY A 138 -38.54 -11.22 -1.49
C GLY A 138 -37.48 -10.26 -2.01
N SER A 139 -37.84 -9.47 -3.02
CA SER A 139 -37.13 -8.24 -3.35
C SER A 139 -37.29 -7.25 -2.20
N GLY A 140 -36.18 -6.76 -1.67
CA GLY A 140 -36.17 -5.78 -0.59
C GLY A 140 -34.89 -4.98 -0.60
N SER A 141 -34.94 -3.80 -1.23
CA SER A 141 -34.02 -2.69 -0.95
C SER A 141 -34.13 -2.36 0.54
N GLY A 142 -33.00 -2.37 1.24
CA GLY A 142 -32.93 -2.03 2.65
C GLY A 142 -31.54 -1.50 2.99
N SER A 143 -31.39 -0.18 2.89
CA SER A 143 -30.39 0.56 3.66
C SER A 143 -30.61 0.23 5.14
N GLY A 144 -29.60 -0.39 5.74
CA GLY A 144 -29.58 -0.72 7.15
C GLY A 144 -28.14 -0.72 7.61
N SER A 145 -27.72 0.39 8.19
CA SER A 145 -26.54 0.50 9.04
C SER A 145 -26.70 -0.47 10.20
N GLY A 146 -26.28 -1.71 9.98
CA GLY A 146 -26.12 -2.71 11.01
C GLY A 146 -24.68 -2.67 11.47
N SER A 147 -24.40 -1.86 12.50
CA SER A 147 -23.25 -2.07 13.37
C SER A 147 -23.39 -3.47 13.98
N GLY A 148 -22.90 -4.47 13.27
CA GLY A 148 -22.63 -5.78 13.81
C GLY A 148 -21.44 -5.67 14.74
N SER A 149 -21.67 -5.14 15.94
CA SER A 149 -20.84 -5.41 17.10
C SER A 149 -20.91 -6.92 17.37
N GLY A 150 -20.13 -7.68 16.60
CA GLY A 150 -19.72 -9.01 16.99
C GLY A 150 -18.80 -8.88 18.19
N SER A 151 -19.39 -8.67 19.36
CA SER A 151 -18.73 -8.86 20.65
C SER A 151 -18.41 -10.36 20.79
N GLY A 152 -17.41 -10.82 20.06
CA GLY A 152 -16.69 -12.05 20.35
C GLY A 152 -15.72 -11.74 21.48
N SER A 153 -16.21 -11.73 22.71
CA SER A 153 -15.41 -11.55 23.91
C SER A 153 -14.22 -12.53 23.93
N GLY A 154 -13.01 -11.99 23.89
CA GLY A 154 -11.86 -12.43 24.69
C GLY A 154 -11.57 -13.93 24.77
N SER A 155 -11.48 -14.61 23.63
CA SER A 155 -11.00 -15.98 23.60
C SER A 155 -9.54 -15.95 23.11
N GLY A 156 -8.58 -16.18 24.02
CA GLY A 156 -7.14 -16.16 23.73
C GLY A 156 -6.73 -17.07 22.57
N THR A 157 -5.50 -17.00 22.07
CA THR A 157 -5.16 -17.56 20.75
C THR A 157 -5.08 -19.10 20.70
N ASN A 158 -5.16 -19.78 21.84
CA ASN A 158 -4.86 -21.22 22.01
C ASN A 158 -5.73 -22.19 21.18
N PHE A 159 -6.93 -21.80 20.73
CA PHE A 159 -7.81 -22.63 19.90
C PHE A 159 -7.80 -22.22 18.42
N LEU A 160 -6.97 -21.24 18.07
CA LEU A 160 -6.83 -20.72 16.72
C LEU A 160 -5.50 -21.16 16.11
N SER A 161 -5.46 -21.16 14.78
CA SER A 161 -4.27 -21.50 13.98
C SER A 161 -4.22 -20.64 12.73
N ASN A 162 -3.12 -20.74 11.96
CA ASN A 162 -2.97 -20.04 10.66
C ASN A 162 -3.26 -18.54 10.76
N PHE A 163 -2.61 -17.86 11.70
CA PHE A 163 -2.78 -16.43 11.88
C PHE A 163 -2.28 -15.64 10.67
N LYS A 164 -2.94 -14.50 10.40
CA LYS A 164 -2.52 -13.53 9.40
C LYS A 164 -2.63 -12.12 9.97
N VAL A 165 -1.69 -11.28 9.58
CA VAL A 165 -1.74 -9.83 9.80
C VAL A 165 -2.05 -9.19 8.46
N ILE A 166 -3.07 -8.36 8.42
CA ILE A 166 -3.41 -7.52 7.28
C ILE A 166 -3.15 -6.09 7.73
N ALA A 167 -2.24 -5.38 7.07
CA ALA A 167 -1.85 -4.04 7.46
C ALA A 167 -1.58 -3.16 6.24
N ASN A 168 -1.86 -1.86 6.37
CA ASN A 168 -1.70 -0.88 5.32
C ASN A 168 -1.36 0.49 5.93
N ASN A 169 -0.62 1.32 5.17
CA ASN A 169 -0.67 2.76 5.39
C ASN A 169 -2.08 3.27 5.05
N ASP A 170 -2.60 4.22 5.79
CA ASP A 170 -4.00 4.70 5.67
C ASP A 170 -4.29 5.54 4.40
N LEU A 171 -3.29 6.26 3.88
CA LEU A 171 -3.46 7.19 2.75
C LEU A 171 -2.80 6.72 1.45
N GLY A 172 -1.72 5.96 1.55
CA GLY A 172 -0.82 5.61 0.45
C GLY A 172 0.47 6.43 0.43
N MET A 173 0.52 7.55 1.16
CA MET A 173 1.71 8.35 1.48
C MET A 173 1.34 9.43 2.51
N HIS A 174 2.18 9.61 3.54
CA HIS A 174 2.15 10.82 4.37
C HIS A 174 3.19 11.84 3.90
N CYS A 175 3.02 13.09 4.29
CA CYS A 175 3.96 14.16 3.98
C CYS A 175 4.60 14.70 5.26
N VAL A 176 5.80 15.25 5.16
CA VAL A 176 6.53 15.88 6.25
C VAL A 176 7.26 17.13 5.74
N ASP A 177 7.38 18.17 6.56
CA ASP A 177 8.23 19.32 6.19
C ASP A 177 9.72 18.93 6.26
N ASP A 178 10.52 19.38 5.29
CA ASP A 178 11.98 19.17 5.26
C ASP A 178 12.73 20.05 6.29
N ASP A 179 12.15 21.22 6.63
CA ASP A 179 12.64 22.15 7.65
C ASP A 179 11.49 22.65 8.56
N PHE A 180 11.79 22.89 9.84
CA PHE A 180 10.82 23.39 10.82
C PHE A 180 11.15 24.79 11.36
N SER A 181 12.19 25.44 10.83
CA SER A 181 12.65 26.74 11.33
C SER A 181 11.92 27.95 10.72
N GLY A 182 11.38 27.79 9.50
CA GLY A 182 10.60 28.81 8.81
C GLY A 182 9.13 28.82 9.23
N PHE A 183 8.36 27.96 8.60
CA PHE A 183 6.99 27.61 8.97
C PHE A 183 6.80 26.11 8.81
N SER A 184 5.72 25.57 9.37
CA SER A 184 5.35 24.17 9.21
C SER A 184 3.90 24.03 8.79
N ILE A 185 3.66 23.09 7.88
CA ILE A 185 2.33 22.64 7.46
C ILE A 185 2.02 21.30 8.13
N LEU A 186 2.99 20.39 8.23
CA LEU A 186 2.80 19.04 8.76
C LEU A 186 3.97 18.60 9.65
N PRO A 187 3.69 18.01 10.83
CA PRO A 187 4.72 17.37 11.65
C PRO A 187 5.17 16.03 11.02
N PRO A 188 6.28 15.45 11.50
CA PRO A 188 6.63 14.07 11.17
C PRO A 188 5.52 13.12 11.63
N TYR A 189 4.88 12.44 10.67
CA TYR A 189 3.69 11.65 10.93
C TYR A 189 3.50 10.55 9.89
N ASN A 190 3.02 9.40 10.34
CA ASN A 190 2.53 8.33 9.49
C ASN A 190 1.57 7.46 10.29
N VAL A 191 0.64 6.80 9.61
CA VAL A 191 -0.35 5.92 10.22
C VAL A 191 -0.33 4.56 9.55
N ILE A 192 -0.36 3.52 10.37
CA ILE A 192 -0.55 2.14 9.92
C ILE A 192 -1.79 1.59 10.60
N ASN A 193 -2.72 1.08 9.79
CA ASN A 193 -3.90 0.39 10.23
C ASN A 193 -3.70 -1.12 10.04
N ALA A 194 -4.14 -1.94 11.00
CA ALA A 194 -3.98 -3.38 10.94
C ALA A 194 -5.12 -4.18 11.56
N GLN A 195 -5.46 -5.31 10.93
CA GLN A 195 -6.31 -6.36 11.49
C GLN A 195 -5.51 -7.66 11.60
N VAL A 196 -5.81 -8.44 12.64
CA VAL A 196 -5.25 -9.78 12.82
C VAL A 196 -6.39 -10.78 12.78
N LEU A 197 -6.23 -11.85 12.02
CA LEU A 197 -7.17 -12.96 12.00
C LEU A 197 -6.48 -14.27 12.38
N GLY A 198 -7.24 -15.19 12.96
CA GLY A 198 -6.88 -16.59 13.14
C GLY A 198 -8.01 -17.50 12.66
N GLN A 199 -7.69 -18.75 12.32
CA GLN A 199 -8.66 -19.75 11.89
C GLN A 199 -9.04 -20.66 13.05
N ASN A 200 -10.33 -20.88 13.25
CA ASN A 200 -10.83 -21.89 14.19
C ASN A 200 -10.64 -23.32 13.65
N ALA A 201 -11.03 -24.32 14.44
CA ALA A 201 -10.90 -25.74 14.07
C ALA A 201 -11.58 -26.11 12.74
N ASN A 202 -12.67 -25.43 12.38
CA ASN A 202 -13.41 -25.63 11.13
C ASN A 202 -12.82 -24.82 9.95
N GLY A 203 -11.74 -24.06 10.18
CA GLY A 203 -11.11 -23.24 9.16
C GLY A 203 -11.88 -21.97 8.81
N LYS A 204 -12.78 -21.50 9.69
CA LYS A 204 -13.45 -20.20 9.58
C LYS A 204 -12.57 -19.12 10.23
N PRO A 205 -12.35 -17.97 9.56
CA PRO A 205 -11.58 -16.88 10.12
C PRO A 205 -12.33 -16.19 11.26
N GLN A 206 -11.56 -15.68 12.22
CA GLN A 206 -12.00 -14.83 13.31
C GLN A 206 -11.00 -13.69 13.49
N PHE A 207 -11.49 -12.45 13.49
CA PHE A 207 -10.69 -11.29 13.83
C PHE A 207 -10.38 -11.24 15.32
N LEU A 208 -9.17 -10.78 15.64
CA LEU A 208 -8.63 -10.70 17.00
C LEU A 208 -8.55 -9.25 17.44
N ASP A 209 -8.80 -9.03 18.73
CA ASP A 209 -8.77 -7.73 19.37
C ASP A 209 -7.55 -7.58 20.31
N LYS A 210 -7.48 -6.44 20.99
CA LYS A 210 -6.45 -6.11 22.00
C LYS A 210 -6.33 -7.11 23.16
N ASN A 211 -7.33 -7.95 23.40
CA ASN A 211 -7.29 -8.95 24.48
C ASN A 211 -6.62 -10.25 24.03
N ALA A 212 -6.59 -10.51 22.72
CA ALA A 212 -5.99 -11.72 22.15
C ALA A 212 -4.56 -11.48 21.65
N VAL A 213 -4.27 -10.31 21.07
CA VAL A 213 -2.97 -10.04 20.42
C VAL A 213 -2.40 -8.66 20.74
N ILE A 214 -1.08 -8.56 20.65
CA ILE A 214 -0.32 -7.32 20.68
C ILE A 214 0.36 -7.16 19.32
N LEU A 215 0.13 -6.04 18.64
CA LEU A 215 0.81 -5.70 17.39
C LEU A 215 1.98 -4.75 17.63
N ARG A 216 3.10 -5.01 16.95
CA ARG A 216 4.28 -4.13 16.95
C ARG A 216 4.84 -3.96 15.55
N TYR A 217 5.48 -2.82 15.30
CA TYR A 217 6.27 -2.62 14.08
C TYR A 217 7.78 -2.67 14.34
N SER A 218 8.53 -3.13 13.35
CA SER A 218 10.00 -3.10 13.31
C SER A 218 10.50 -2.71 11.92
N ALA A 219 11.71 -2.17 11.85
CA ALA A 219 12.32 -1.75 10.60
C ALA A 219 13.01 -2.95 9.95
N ILE A 220 12.81 -3.11 8.64
CA ILE A 220 13.47 -4.15 7.86
C ILE A 220 14.05 -3.53 6.58
N PRO A 221 15.12 -4.12 6.00
CA PRO A 221 15.61 -3.69 4.71
C PRO A 221 14.63 -4.09 3.60
N ASP A 222 14.47 -3.22 2.62
CA ASP A 222 13.78 -3.56 1.37
C ASP A 222 14.66 -4.44 0.45
N ALA A 223 14.15 -4.74 -0.74
CA ALA A 223 14.87 -5.57 -1.72
C ALA A 223 16.18 -4.94 -2.23
N ASN A 224 16.36 -3.62 -2.08
CA ASN A 224 17.57 -2.88 -2.42
C ASN A 224 18.49 -2.69 -1.20
N ASN A 225 18.18 -3.34 -0.07
CA ASN A 225 18.90 -3.23 1.19
C ASN A 225 18.84 -1.82 1.82
N SER A 226 17.83 -1.02 1.46
CA SER A 226 17.53 0.25 2.13
C SER A 226 16.68 -0.01 3.38
N ILE A 227 17.11 0.49 4.53
CA ILE A 227 16.42 0.33 5.82
C ILE A 227 16.27 1.69 6.48
N ASN A 228 15.09 1.94 7.06
CA ASN A 228 14.81 3.16 7.80
C ASN A 228 14.41 2.79 9.23
N SER A 229 15.38 2.77 10.14
CA SER A 229 15.17 2.37 11.54
C SER A 229 15.23 3.52 12.54
N THR A 230 15.73 4.68 12.12
CA THR A 230 15.87 5.88 12.96
C THR A 230 15.33 7.12 12.26
N SER A 231 14.81 8.07 13.03
CA SER A 231 14.43 9.42 12.55
C SER A 231 15.38 10.52 13.04
N ILE A 232 16.23 10.17 14.01
CA ILE A 232 17.26 11.06 14.56
C ILE A 232 18.25 11.44 13.45
N ASP A 233 18.64 12.72 13.46
CA ASP A 233 19.61 13.35 12.54
C ASP A 233 19.18 13.46 11.07
N LYS A 234 17.91 13.20 10.76
CA LYS A 234 17.30 13.34 9.42
C LYS A 234 16.46 14.62 9.25
N THR A 235 16.32 15.40 10.31
CA THR A 235 15.45 16.60 10.38
C THR A 235 15.91 17.52 11.52
N ASN A 236 15.47 18.78 11.50
CA ASN A 236 15.61 19.71 12.61
C ASN A 236 14.36 19.77 13.52
N PHE A 237 13.33 18.94 13.35
CA PHE A 237 12.09 19.00 14.14
C PHE A 237 12.29 19.02 15.67
N TRP A 238 13.28 18.27 16.18
CA TRP A 238 13.61 18.21 17.61
C TRP A 238 14.71 19.19 18.04
N ASP A 239 15.29 19.95 17.10
CA ASP A 239 16.39 20.87 17.40
C ASP A 239 15.88 22.08 18.18
N ILE A 240 16.76 22.63 19.02
CA ILE A 240 16.49 23.80 19.84
C ILE A 240 16.70 25.07 19.01
N ASP A 241 15.68 25.90 18.93
CA ASP A 241 15.81 27.25 18.40
C ASP A 241 16.80 28.05 19.28
N PRO A 242 17.87 28.61 18.70
CA PRO A 242 18.95 29.23 19.46
C PRO A 242 18.56 30.54 20.15
N ILE A 243 17.45 31.16 19.75
CA ILE A 243 16.98 32.45 20.28
C ILE A 243 15.91 32.21 21.35
N LYS A 244 14.96 31.33 21.07
CA LYS A 244 13.81 31.03 21.94
C LYS A 244 14.09 29.95 22.98
N ASN A 245 15.19 29.19 22.83
CA ASN A 245 15.61 28.11 23.73
C ASN A 245 14.52 27.07 23.98
N LYS A 246 13.80 26.69 22.91
CA LYS A 246 12.76 25.66 22.87
C LYS A 246 12.92 24.86 21.59
N SER A 247 12.48 23.60 21.58
CA SER A 247 12.51 22.80 20.34
C SER A 247 11.50 23.32 19.32
N TYR A 248 11.74 23.07 18.03
CA TYR A 248 10.76 23.40 16.99
C TYR A 248 9.43 22.66 17.22
N ALA A 249 9.46 21.41 17.68
CA ALA A 249 8.28 20.68 18.12
C ALA A 249 7.48 21.43 19.23
N GLU A 250 8.16 22.00 20.22
CA GLU A 250 7.49 22.78 21.28
C GLU A 250 6.93 24.10 20.75
N LEU A 251 7.70 24.79 19.90
CA LEU A 251 7.31 26.09 19.35
C LEU A 251 6.12 25.99 18.38
N LEU A 252 6.08 24.95 17.54
CA LEU A 252 5.06 24.76 16.52
C LEU A 252 3.83 24.02 17.07
N PHE A 253 4.04 22.96 17.85
CA PHE A 253 2.97 22.04 18.25
C PHE A 253 2.71 22.03 19.77
N GLY A 254 3.40 22.87 20.54
CA GLY A 254 3.24 22.92 22.00
C GLY A 254 3.72 21.65 22.71
N ALA A 255 4.47 20.79 22.02
CA ALA A 255 4.87 19.48 22.50
C ALA A 255 6.35 19.45 22.89
N ASN A 256 6.64 19.28 24.18
CA ASN A 256 8.00 19.02 24.66
C ASN A 256 8.33 17.54 24.45
N LEU A 257 8.97 17.24 23.32
CA LEU A 257 9.25 15.88 22.85
C LEU A 257 10.74 15.53 23.01
N ALA A 258 11.01 14.29 23.39
CA ALA A 258 12.35 13.72 23.32
C ALA A 258 12.79 13.54 21.85
N LYS A 259 14.11 13.54 21.59
CA LYS A 259 14.64 13.33 20.23
C LYS A 259 14.18 11.98 19.66
N GLY A 260 13.61 11.99 18.46
CA GLY A 260 13.04 10.81 17.81
C GLY A 260 11.59 10.46 18.23
N GLN A 261 11.01 11.18 19.19
CA GLN A 261 9.62 11.00 19.61
C GLN A 261 8.65 11.69 18.65
N GLY A 262 7.67 10.94 18.15
CA GLY A 262 6.55 11.47 17.39
C GLY A 262 5.49 12.12 18.31
N ILE A 263 4.65 12.97 17.73
CA ILE A 263 3.63 13.74 18.46
C ILE A 263 2.56 12.88 19.16
N LYS A 264 2.45 11.59 18.79
CA LYS A 264 1.57 10.58 19.41
C LYS A 264 2.36 9.54 20.22
N ASN A 265 3.58 9.87 20.66
CA ASN A 265 4.45 9.06 21.52
C ASN A 265 4.96 7.75 20.88
N LEU A 266 4.86 7.62 19.56
CA LEU A 266 5.51 6.56 18.78
C LEU A 266 6.91 6.98 18.33
N TYR A 267 7.75 6.00 18.03
CA TYR A 267 9.16 6.20 17.65
C TYR A 267 9.51 5.33 16.44
N MET A 268 10.55 5.72 15.70
CA MET A 268 11.21 4.76 14.82
C MET A 268 11.90 3.65 15.64
N PRO A 269 11.94 2.39 15.16
CA PRO A 269 12.30 1.24 16.01
C PRO A 269 13.66 1.31 16.72
N ALA A 270 14.69 1.88 16.09
CA ALA A 270 16.02 2.01 16.70
C ALA A 270 16.08 3.12 17.77
N ASN A 271 15.11 4.03 17.80
CA ASN A 271 15.05 5.13 18.78
C ASN A 271 14.04 4.86 19.90
N ALA A 272 13.26 3.79 19.80
CA ALA A 272 12.18 3.48 20.73
C ALA A 272 12.72 3.17 22.14
N PRO A 273 12.32 3.94 23.19
CA PRO A 273 12.77 3.69 24.56
C PRO A 273 12.25 2.38 25.13
N SER A 274 11.13 1.88 24.61
CA SER A 274 10.48 0.64 25.03
C SER A 274 9.63 0.05 23.91
N LEU A 275 9.22 -1.21 24.06
CA LEU A 275 8.31 -1.87 23.12
C LEU A 275 6.95 -1.17 23.01
N ALA A 276 6.50 -0.45 24.05
CA ALA A 276 5.24 0.30 24.01
C ALA A 276 5.28 1.40 22.94
N ASN A 277 6.47 1.92 22.63
CA ASN A 277 6.68 3.00 21.66
C ASN A 277 6.71 2.54 20.19
N THR A 278 6.60 1.22 19.95
CA THR A 278 6.38 0.63 18.63
C THR A 278 5.17 -0.30 18.61
N THR A 279 4.34 -0.24 19.65
CA THR A 279 3.13 -1.06 19.79
C THR A 279 1.92 -0.29 19.27
N PHE A 280 1.06 -0.97 18.52
CA PHE A 280 -0.18 -0.40 18.02
C PHE A 280 -1.17 -0.21 19.18
N ALA A 281 -1.95 0.88 19.12
CA ALA A 281 -3.13 1.02 19.94
C ALA A 281 -4.32 0.31 19.28
N TRP A 282 -5.32 -0.06 20.07
CA TRP A 282 -6.62 -0.47 19.52
C TRP A 282 -7.51 0.76 19.40
N SER A 283 -8.00 1.03 18.20
CA SER A 283 -8.96 2.08 17.94
C SER A 283 -10.37 1.50 18.04
N ASP A 284 -11.13 1.90 19.06
CA ASP A 284 -12.53 1.48 19.21
C ASP A 284 -13.41 2.08 18.09
N HIS A 285 -13.07 3.28 17.61
CA HIS A 285 -13.75 3.92 16.47
C HIS A 285 -13.55 3.12 15.18
N LEU A 286 -12.32 2.72 14.88
CA LEU A 286 -12.03 1.92 13.69
C LEU A 286 -12.33 0.43 13.89
N GLY A 287 -12.47 -0.06 15.13
CA GLY A 287 -12.59 -1.48 15.45
C GLY A 287 -11.43 -2.31 14.92
N MET A 288 -10.20 -1.80 15.02
CA MET A 288 -8.95 -2.42 14.57
C MET A 288 -7.73 -1.76 15.23
N PHE A 289 -6.53 -2.28 14.98
CA PHE A 289 -5.31 -1.72 15.52
C PHE A 289 -4.81 -0.55 14.65
N ALA A 290 -4.28 0.50 15.29
CA ALA A 290 -3.69 1.65 14.64
C ALA A 290 -2.37 2.06 15.32
N ALA A 291 -1.35 2.32 14.52
CA ALA A 291 -0.11 2.97 14.94
C ALA A 291 -0.09 4.37 14.34
N GLU A 292 -0.62 5.34 15.10
CA GLU A 292 -0.75 6.74 14.68
C GLU A 292 0.45 7.58 15.11
N GLY A 293 1.02 8.34 14.18
CA GLY A 293 2.07 9.32 14.47
C GLY A 293 3.48 8.74 14.55
N ILE A 294 3.80 7.78 13.67
CA ILE A 294 5.15 7.27 13.48
C ILE A 294 6.01 8.38 12.85
N PRO A 295 7.11 8.83 13.48
CA PRO A 295 7.92 9.95 12.99
C PRO A 295 8.95 9.48 11.95
N ILE A 296 8.51 9.04 10.78
CA ILE A 296 9.35 8.53 9.68
C ILE A 296 9.65 9.60 8.64
N PHE A 297 10.78 9.49 7.93
CA PHE A 297 11.27 10.44 6.91
C PHE A 297 11.69 9.71 5.63
N PRO A 298 11.73 10.37 4.46
CA PRO A 298 12.13 9.77 3.18
C PRO A 298 13.64 9.55 3.03
N ILE A 299 14.36 9.45 4.15
CA ILE A 299 15.81 9.25 4.20
C ILE A 299 16.08 7.97 4.98
N ASP A 300 16.82 7.05 4.37
CA ASP A 300 17.21 5.78 4.99
C ASP A 300 18.39 5.94 5.97
N ASP A 301 18.78 4.87 6.65
CA ASP A 301 19.84 4.92 7.67
C ASP A 301 21.24 5.13 7.08
N ALA A 302 21.40 4.93 5.77
CA ALA A 302 22.62 5.24 5.02
C ALA A 302 22.58 6.65 4.40
N ASN A 303 21.58 7.46 4.77
CA ASN A 303 21.35 8.81 4.29
C ASN A 303 21.05 8.90 2.78
N ASN A 304 20.52 7.82 2.20
CA ASN A 304 19.98 7.83 0.84
C ASN A 304 18.50 8.20 0.86
N TYR A 305 18.05 8.88 -0.18
CA TYR A 305 16.64 9.18 -0.35
C TYR A 305 15.86 7.91 -0.72
N ASN A 306 14.88 7.54 0.10
CA ASN A 306 13.94 6.45 -0.12
C ASN A 306 12.57 6.81 0.50
N PRO A 307 11.60 7.27 -0.31
CA PRO A 307 10.26 7.62 0.16
C PRO A 307 9.33 6.41 0.38
N TYR A 308 9.81 5.18 0.12
CA TYR A 308 9.03 3.94 0.25
C TYR A 308 9.66 2.94 1.23
N PRO A 309 9.98 3.35 2.48
CA PRO A 309 10.58 2.45 3.45
C PRO A 309 9.62 1.32 3.82
N VAL A 310 10.15 0.18 4.26
CA VAL A 310 9.38 -1.01 4.62
C VAL A 310 9.47 -1.27 6.11
N LEU A 311 8.32 -1.47 6.76
CA LEU A 311 8.22 -1.94 8.14
C LEU A 311 7.56 -3.31 8.19
N ARG A 312 8.01 -4.14 9.14
CA ARG A 312 7.37 -5.40 9.49
C ARG A 312 6.36 -5.18 10.60
N ILE A 313 5.14 -5.67 10.41
CA ILE A 313 4.06 -5.64 11.41
C ILE A 313 3.89 -7.04 11.98
N THR A 314 4.20 -7.23 13.25
CA THR A 314 4.19 -8.54 13.91
C THR A 314 3.10 -8.63 14.97
N ALA A 315 2.32 -9.71 14.93
CA ALA A 315 1.37 -10.10 15.97
C ALA A 315 2.01 -11.06 16.96
N TYR A 316 1.92 -10.69 18.24
CA TYR A 316 2.29 -11.51 19.37
C TYR A 316 1.04 -11.92 20.16
N ASP A 317 1.08 -13.09 20.80
CA ASP A 317 0.04 -13.47 21.74
C ASP A 317 0.01 -12.53 22.95
N ALA A 318 -1.17 -12.08 23.36
CA ALA A 318 -1.30 -11.14 24.48
C ALA A 318 -0.96 -11.76 25.84
N GLN A 319 -1.14 -13.07 26.01
CA GLN A 319 -0.84 -13.79 27.25
C GLN A 319 0.61 -14.28 27.31
N ASN A 320 1.23 -14.50 26.15
CA ASN A 320 2.64 -14.82 25.99
C ASN A 320 3.27 -13.91 24.91
N PRO A 321 3.65 -12.67 25.25
CA PRO A 321 4.19 -11.70 24.29
C PRO A 321 5.55 -12.06 23.65
N SER A 322 6.13 -13.21 23.99
CA SER A 322 7.30 -13.79 23.32
C SER A 322 6.92 -14.74 22.18
N LEU A 323 5.66 -15.16 22.09
CA LEU A 323 5.13 -15.99 21.02
C LEU A 323 4.66 -15.10 19.86
N GLU A 324 5.41 -15.11 18.77
CA GLU A 324 4.96 -14.55 17.49
C GLU A 324 3.93 -15.49 16.85
N LEU A 325 2.81 -14.92 16.41
CA LEU A 325 1.71 -15.63 15.75
C LEU A 325 1.80 -15.52 14.23
N ALA A 326 2.06 -14.31 13.73
CA ALA A 326 2.21 -13.98 12.32
C ALA A 326 2.84 -12.59 12.15
N HIS A 327 3.29 -12.29 10.93
CA HIS A 327 3.66 -10.95 10.53
C HIS A 327 3.30 -10.70 9.06
N THR A 328 3.34 -9.43 8.65
CA THR A 328 3.33 -8.99 7.26
C THR A 328 4.27 -7.80 7.11
N ASP A 329 4.88 -7.66 5.94
CA ASP A 329 5.76 -6.56 5.60
C ASP A 329 5.02 -5.58 4.70
N ILE A 330 5.06 -4.29 5.05
CA ILE A 330 4.33 -3.25 4.33
C ILE A 330 5.23 -2.06 4.04
N VAL A 331 4.95 -1.38 2.94
CA VAL A 331 5.50 -0.05 2.68
C VAL A 331 4.85 0.96 3.63
N VAL A 332 5.65 1.88 4.17
CA VAL A 332 5.22 2.99 5.04
C VAL A 332 5.68 4.30 4.41
N PRO A 333 5.05 4.69 3.30
CA PRO A 333 5.53 5.75 2.43
C PRO A 333 5.43 7.13 3.07
N VAL A 334 6.46 7.94 2.87
CA VAL A 334 6.55 9.31 3.36
C VAL A 334 7.31 10.16 2.36
N SER A 335 6.92 11.43 2.21
CA SER A 335 7.60 12.37 1.31
C SER A 335 7.76 13.74 1.94
N ASP A 336 8.89 14.37 1.65
CA ASP A 336 9.19 15.78 1.92
C ASP A 336 9.11 16.63 0.63
N GLU A 337 8.67 16.03 -0.48
CA GLU A 337 8.55 16.69 -1.77
C GLU A 337 7.48 17.79 -1.70
N THR A 338 7.96 19.04 -1.68
CA THR A 338 7.18 20.24 -1.91
C THR A 338 7.96 21.14 -2.86
N THR A 339 7.28 21.83 -3.78
CA THR A 339 7.97 22.66 -4.81
C THR A 339 7.55 24.11 -4.75
N CYS A 340 7.39 24.65 -3.53
CA CYS A 340 7.07 26.05 -3.25
C CYS A 340 8.02 27.01 -3.99
N SER A 341 9.29 26.63 -4.10
CA SER A 341 10.33 27.39 -4.80
C SER A 341 10.06 27.62 -6.29
N ASN A 342 9.23 26.82 -6.96
CA ASN A 342 8.82 27.06 -8.36
C ASN A 342 8.19 28.46 -8.55
N CYS A 343 7.44 28.93 -7.55
CA CYS A 343 6.73 30.21 -7.60
C CYS A 343 7.25 31.24 -6.60
N HIS A 344 7.71 30.80 -5.42
CA HIS A 344 8.10 31.68 -4.31
C HIS A 344 9.60 31.95 -4.21
N ALA A 345 10.45 31.37 -5.06
CA ALA A 345 11.84 31.81 -5.15
C ALA A 345 11.93 33.26 -5.65
N THR A 346 12.90 34.03 -5.13
CA THR A 346 13.05 35.46 -5.42
C THR A 346 13.19 35.70 -6.93
N GLY A 347 12.34 36.58 -7.46
CA GLY A 347 12.26 36.88 -8.89
C GLY A 347 11.22 36.04 -9.66
N LYS A 348 10.61 35.03 -9.03
CA LYS A 348 9.48 34.26 -9.61
C LYS A 348 8.14 34.97 -9.38
N ILE A 349 7.08 34.41 -9.96
CA ILE A 349 5.76 35.04 -10.04
C ILE A 349 5.18 35.44 -8.67
N ALA A 350 5.45 34.66 -7.60
CA ALA A 350 4.96 34.94 -6.25
C ALA A 350 5.95 35.71 -5.36
N ALA A 351 7.17 35.98 -5.85
CA ALA A 351 8.21 36.72 -5.12
C ALA A 351 8.90 37.78 -6.00
N SER A 352 8.07 38.59 -6.69
CA SER A 352 8.50 39.66 -7.59
C SER A 352 7.82 41.01 -7.33
N ILE A 353 6.92 41.09 -6.34
CA ILE A 353 6.18 42.33 -6.02
C ILE A 353 7.18 43.42 -5.58
N PRO A 354 7.17 44.62 -6.20
CA PRO A 354 8.03 45.71 -5.79
C PRO A 354 7.72 46.19 -4.36
N GLY A 355 8.77 46.47 -3.58
CA GLY A 355 8.65 47.02 -2.22
C GLY A 355 8.65 45.97 -1.11
N ILE A 356 8.60 44.68 -1.42
CA ILE A 356 8.84 43.60 -0.46
C ILE A 356 10.35 43.26 -0.48
N PRO A 357 11.04 43.23 0.67
CA PRO A 357 12.45 42.85 0.74
C PRO A 357 12.60 41.33 0.68
N TRP A 358 12.45 40.76 -0.52
CA TRP A 358 12.54 39.33 -0.77
C TRP A 358 13.86 38.72 -0.29
N SER A 359 13.80 37.47 0.18
CA SER A 359 14.92 36.73 0.74
C SER A 359 16.04 36.51 -0.27
N THR A 360 17.28 36.60 0.20
CA THR A 360 18.49 36.35 -0.61
C THR A 360 19.20 35.06 -0.21
N GLN A 361 18.53 34.16 0.53
CA GLN A 361 19.11 32.88 0.93
C GLN A 361 19.48 32.03 -0.31
N LEU A 362 20.57 31.27 -0.21
CA LEU A 362 21.07 30.45 -1.31
C LEU A 362 20.27 29.16 -1.51
N ASN A 363 19.79 28.55 -0.41
CA ASN A 363 18.90 27.41 -0.48
C ASN A 363 17.51 27.91 -0.95
N LEU A 364 17.05 27.40 -2.10
CA LEU A 364 15.82 27.88 -2.74
C LEU A 364 14.57 27.56 -1.93
N GLU A 365 14.54 26.43 -1.23
CA GLU A 365 13.38 26.06 -0.42
C GLU A 365 13.28 26.95 0.83
N ALA A 366 14.38 27.16 1.55
CA ALA A 366 14.43 28.11 2.66
C ALA A 366 14.15 29.57 2.22
N GLN A 367 14.62 29.94 1.02
CA GLN A 367 14.30 31.22 0.39
C GLN A 367 12.79 31.34 0.11
N ALA A 368 12.20 30.33 -0.53
CA ALA A 368 10.78 30.27 -0.85
C ALA A 368 9.92 30.36 0.41
N ARG A 369 10.25 29.59 1.45
CA ARG A 369 9.54 29.60 2.73
C ARG A 369 9.56 30.97 3.41
N THR A 370 10.73 31.62 3.39
CA THR A 370 10.87 33.00 3.89
C THR A 370 10.00 33.97 3.07
N ASN A 371 9.99 33.83 1.76
CA ASN A 371 9.20 34.67 0.86
C ASN A 371 7.69 34.46 1.03
N VAL A 372 7.23 33.24 1.32
CA VAL A 372 5.81 32.98 1.66
C VAL A 372 5.38 33.83 2.86
N LEU A 373 6.18 33.87 3.94
CA LEU A 373 5.85 34.68 5.11
C LEU A 373 5.91 36.19 4.83
N LEU A 374 6.88 36.66 4.03
CA LEU A 374 6.94 38.06 3.60
C LEU A 374 5.72 38.47 2.76
N ALA A 375 5.29 37.59 1.85
CA ALA A 375 4.08 37.80 1.05
C ALA A 375 2.84 37.84 1.96
N HIS A 376 2.75 36.90 2.91
CA HIS A 376 1.66 36.86 3.88
C HIS A 376 1.58 38.14 4.72
N ASP A 377 2.71 38.61 5.27
CA ASP A 377 2.79 39.87 6.02
C ASP A 377 2.36 41.08 5.18
N PHE A 378 2.75 41.11 3.90
CA PHE A 378 2.36 42.18 3.00
C PHE A 378 0.87 42.18 2.67
N HIS A 379 0.30 41.02 2.31
CA HIS A 379 -1.09 40.90 1.87
C HIS A 379 -2.07 40.95 3.03
N GLU A 380 -1.80 40.21 4.11
CA GLU A 380 -2.70 40.00 5.24
C GLU A 380 -2.39 40.91 6.44
N LYS A 381 -1.40 41.80 6.31
CA LYS A 381 -0.97 42.76 7.35
C LYS A 381 -0.55 42.08 8.66
N THR A 382 0.07 40.92 8.54
CA THR A 382 0.65 40.17 9.67
C THR A 382 2.11 40.57 9.92
N ASN A 383 2.73 39.93 10.92
CA ASN A 383 4.15 40.09 11.26
C ASN A 383 4.82 38.73 11.52
N LEU A 384 4.45 37.73 10.73
CA LEU A 384 4.85 36.33 10.84
C LEU A 384 6.35 36.14 10.62
N ILE A 385 6.99 36.96 9.79
CA ILE A 385 8.44 36.86 9.56
C ILE A 385 9.24 37.03 10.86
N ASN A 386 8.73 37.84 11.79
CA ASN A 386 9.33 38.10 13.10
C ASN A 386 8.80 37.15 14.20
N GLN A 387 7.87 36.26 13.86
CA GLN A 387 7.26 35.30 14.78
C GLN A 387 7.74 33.86 14.57
N LYS A 388 8.51 33.59 13.50
CA LYS A 388 9.08 32.27 13.16
C LYS A 388 9.63 31.47 14.35
N PRO A 389 9.46 30.14 14.40
CA PRO A 389 8.74 29.34 13.41
C PRO A 389 7.22 29.56 13.50
N VAL A 390 6.50 29.43 12.39
CA VAL A 390 5.03 29.61 12.34
C VAL A 390 4.35 28.29 12.00
N LEU A 391 3.40 27.84 12.82
CA LEU A 391 2.51 26.75 12.44
C LEU A 391 1.34 27.35 11.66
N CYS A 392 1.22 27.04 10.36
CA CYS A 392 0.14 27.58 9.54
C CYS A 392 -1.24 27.20 10.12
N ALA A 393 -1.35 25.98 10.65
CA ALA A 393 -2.55 25.49 11.31
C ALA A 393 -2.87 26.16 12.65
N GLY A 394 -1.96 26.99 13.20
CA GLY A 394 -2.24 27.80 14.39
C GLY A 394 -3.33 28.84 14.16
N CYS A 395 -3.43 29.39 12.94
CA CYS A 395 -4.50 30.32 12.54
C CYS A 395 -5.49 29.69 11.55
N HIS A 396 -5.05 28.78 10.69
CA HIS A 396 -5.90 28.18 9.65
C HIS A 396 -6.26 26.73 10.00
N TYR A 397 -7.46 26.51 10.51
CA TYR A 397 -7.89 25.16 10.94
C TYR A 397 -7.65 24.10 9.86
N SER A 398 -7.02 23.00 10.26
CA SER A 398 -6.74 21.82 9.44
C SER A 398 -7.23 20.58 10.18
N PRO A 399 -8.26 19.88 9.67
CA PRO A 399 -8.74 18.64 10.29
C PRO A 399 -7.66 17.59 10.49
N ALA A 400 -6.65 17.52 9.59
CA ALA A 400 -5.52 16.60 9.72
C ALA A 400 -4.66 16.84 10.97
N LEU A 401 -4.69 18.06 11.53
CA LEU A 401 -3.94 18.41 12.74
C LEU A 401 -4.85 18.64 13.95
N ASP A 402 -6.14 18.32 13.83
CA ASP A 402 -7.08 18.33 14.96
C ASP A 402 -6.92 17.06 15.80
N LEU A 403 -5.81 16.99 16.53
CA LEU A 403 -5.47 15.85 17.39
C LEU A 403 -6.49 15.63 18.51
N ALA A 404 -7.28 16.65 18.85
CA ALA A 404 -8.34 16.59 19.85
C ALA A 404 -9.68 16.09 19.27
N GLY A 405 -9.83 16.04 17.94
CA GLY A 405 -11.05 15.59 17.27
C GLY A 405 -12.24 16.51 17.52
N ASN A 406 -12.01 17.82 17.70
CA ASN A 406 -13.07 18.81 17.88
C ASN A 406 -13.94 18.96 16.63
N GLY A 407 -13.41 18.64 15.44
CA GLY A 407 -14.10 18.72 14.16
C GLY A 407 -14.37 20.14 13.66
N GLN A 408 -13.80 21.16 14.30
CA GLN A 408 -14.08 22.57 14.04
C GLN A 408 -12.96 23.50 14.53
N PRO A 409 -12.86 24.74 13.97
CA PRO A 409 -11.90 25.74 14.44
C PRO A 409 -12.06 26.07 15.93
N THR A 410 -10.94 26.23 16.63
CA THR A 410 -10.90 26.64 18.04
C THR A 410 -9.88 27.76 18.26
N GLY A 411 -10.03 28.52 19.36
CA GLY A 411 -9.08 29.59 19.72
C GLY A 411 -8.87 30.60 18.58
N ASP A 412 -7.61 30.85 18.25
CA ASP A 412 -7.18 31.80 17.21
C ASP A 412 -7.55 31.36 15.78
N GLN A 413 -8.08 30.15 15.59
CA GLN A 413 -8.58 29.70 14.29
C GLN A 413 -10.01 30.19 14.00
N ILE A 414 -10.74 30.61 15.03
CA ILE A 414 -12.14 31.04 14.89
C ILE A 414 -12.21 32.31 14.04
N GLY A 415 -13.04 32.28 12.99
CA GLY A 415 -13.20 33.42 12.06
C GLY A 415 -12.17 33.47 10.93
N HIS A 416 -11.14 32.63 10.97
CA HIS A 416 -10.19 32.47 9.87
C HIS A 416 -10.66 31.40 8.86
N LYS A 417 -10.25 31.57 7.60
CA LYS A 417 -10.44 30.55 6.56
C LYS A 417 -9.65 29.28 6.92
N TRP A 418 -10.17 28.12 6.53
CA TRP A 418 -9.52 26.83 6.77
C TRP A 418 -8.23 26.70 5.93
N MET A 419 -7.34 25.80 6.35
CA MET A 419 -6.08 25.55 5.64
C MET A 419 -6.29 25.25 4.15
N SER A 420 -7.25 24.37 3.83
CA SER A 420 -7.54 24.02 2.43
C SER A 420 -8.01 25.23 1.62
N GLN A 421 -8.74 26.17 2.22
CA GLN A 421 -9.23 27.37 1.52
C GLN A 421 -8.07 28.34 1.23
N VAL A 422 -7.19 28.58 2.20
CA VAL A 422 -6.07 29.52 2.01
C VAL A 422 -4.95 28.95 1.15
N MET A 423 -4.86 27.62 1.03
CA MET A 423 -3.92 26.98 0.11
C MET A 423 -4.52 26.74 -1.27
N HIS A 424 -5.70 26.13 -1.39
CA HIS A 424 -6.20 25.76 -2.72
C HIS A 424 -6.96 26.89 -3.40
N ASP A 425 -8.04 27.40 -2.78
CA ASP A 425 -8.89 28.44 -3.39
C ASP A 425 -8.09 29.73 -3.67
N TYR A 426 -7.21 30.14 -2.75
CA TYR A 426 -6.33 31.29 -2.98
C TYR A 426 -5.41 31.10 -4.19
N HIS A 427 -4.87 29.91 -4.42
CA HIS A 427 -3.94 29.65 -5.53
C HIS A 427 -4.64 29.32 -6.85
N ALA A 428 -5.93 29.00 -6.85
CA ALA A 428 -6.66 28.51 -8.03
C ALA A 428 -6.53 29.42 -9.26
N ASN A 429 -6.58 30.74 -9.08
CA ASN A 429 -6.42 31.70 -10.19
C ASN A 429 -4.96 32.16 -10.42
N LYS A 430 -3.99 31.54 -9.74
CA LYS A 430 -2.55 31.85 -9.78
C LYS A 430 -1.71 30.71 -10.31
N MET A 431 -2.31 29.54 -10.58
CA MET A 431 -1.67 28.41 -11.26
C MET A 431 -1.47 28.73 -12.74
N THR A 432 -0.68 29.75 -13.04
CA THR A 432 -0.38 30.25 -14.39
C THR A 432 1.09 30.11 -14.70
N ASP A 433 1.36 29.97 -16.00
CA ASP A 433 2.65 29.83 -16.66
C ASP A 433 3.91 30.23 -15.85
N VAL A 434 4.60 29.22 -15.31
CA VAL A 434 5.99 29.35 -14.82
C VAL A 434 6.93 29.13 -16.01
N ASP A 435 7.64 30.19 -16.40
CA ASP A 435 8.73 30.16 -17.39
C ASP A 435 8.38 29.67 -18.82
N GLY A 436 7.11 29.66 -19.23
CA GLY A 436 6.62 29.16 -20.53
C GLY A 436 5.94 27.78 -20.48
N LYS A 437 5.69 27.20 -19.29
CA LYS A 437 4.99 25.93 -19.08
C LYS A 437 3.53 26.13 -18.62
N ILE A 438 2.58 25.56 -19.37
CA ILE A 438 1.17 25.50 -18.98
C ILE A 438 1.01 24.63 -17.72
N ILE A 439 0.56 25.22 -16.60
CA ILE A 439 0.13 24.45 -15.42
C ILE A 439 -1.33 24.04 -15.60
N PHE A 440 -1.57 22.73 -15.55
CA PHE A 440 -2.87 22.11 -15.78
C PHE A 440 -3.63 21.92 -14.47
N ASP A 441 -4.75 22.64 -14.32
CA ASP A 441 -5.63 22.58 -13.12
C ASP A 441 -7.09 22.21 -13.44
N ILE A 442 -7.34 21.74 -14.65
CA ILE A 442 -8.66 21.24 -15.04
C ILE A 442 -8.64 19.71 -15.08
N PRO A 443 -9.79 19.03 -15.15
CA PRO A 443 -9.81 17.59 -15.35
C PRO A 443 -9.17 17.22 -16.69
N ALA A 444 -8.27 16.23 -16.66
CA ALA A 444 -7.58 15.78 -17.86
C ALA A 444 -8.51 14.92 -18.72
N PRO A 445 -8.69 15.23 -20.02
CA PRO A 445 -9.23 14.26 -20.95
C PRO A 445 -8.20 13.14 -21.06
N ILE A 446 -8.58 11.96 -20.56
CA ILE A 446 -7.69 10.80 -20.51
C ILE A 446 -7.34 10.38 -21.93
N ALA A 447 -6.06 10.02 -22.12
CA ALA A 447 -5.50 9.63 -23.41
C ALA A 447 -6.41 8.67 -24.17
N GLY A 448 -6.82 9.06 -25.38
CA GLY A 448 -7.65 8.27 -26.28
C GLY A 448 -9.05 8.81 -26.58
N LEU A 449 -9.51 9.87 -25.88
CA LEU A 449 -10.85 10.46 -26.11
C LEU A 449 -10.84 11.89 -26.68
N ASP A 450 -9.69 12.56 -26.71
CA ASP A 450 -9.49 13.82 -27.45
C ASP A 450 -8.15 13.79 -28.22
N PRO A 451 -8.17 13.69 -29.56
CA PRO A 451 -6.96 13.71 -30.39
C PRO A 451 -6.17 15.02 -30.33
N ALA A 452 -6.76 16.11 -29.81
CA ALA A 452 -6.12 17.42 -29.70
C ALA A 452 -5.29 17.60 -28.42
N LEU A 453 -5.44 16.71 -27.44
CA LEU A 453 -4.72 16.77 -26.16
C LEU A 453 -3.87 15.50 -25.98
N HIS A 454 -2.55 15.69 -25.87
CA HIS A 454 -1.54 14.63 -25.86
C HIS A 454 -1.52 13.77 -24.57
N GLY A 455 -2.68 13.39 -24.03
CA GLY A 455 -2.82 12.60 -22.80
C GLY A 455 -2.78 13.42 -21.51
N VAL A 456 -2.66 12.72 -20.37
CA VAL A 456 -2.46 13.35 -19.05
C VAL A 456 -1.12 14.10 -19.09
N PRO A 457 -1.07 15.40 -18.74
CA PRO A 457 0.18 16.15 -18.75
C PRO A 457 1.24 15.50 -17.87
N PRO A 458 2.54 15.65 -18.18
CA PRO A 458 3.62 15.28 -17.28
C PRO A 458 3.40 15.82 -15.87
N ALA A 459 3.85 15.10 -14.85
CA ALA A 459 3.57 15.44 -13.46
C ALA A 459 4.04 16.87 -13.08
N ASP A 460 5.16 17.33 -13.65
CA ASP A 460 5.69 18.69 -13.44
C ASP A 460 4.82 19.80 -14.08
N GLN A 461 3.80 19.44 -14.86
CA GLN A 461 2.84 20.36 -15.48
C GLN A 461 1.45 20.27 -14.85
N GLN A 462 1.26 19.46 -13.80
CA GLN A 462 -0.03 19.36 -13.12
C GLN A 462 -0.03 20.25 -11.87
N ALA A 463 -1.12 20.99 -11.66
CA ALA A 463 -1.25 21.95 -10.57
C ALA A 463 -1.05 21.32 -9.18
N CYS A 464 -1.66 20.17 -8.94
CA CYS A 464 -1.57 19.49 -7.65
C CYS A 464 -0.13 19.12 -7.28
N TYR A 465 0.68 18.70 -8.26
CA TYR A 465 2.08 18.29 -8.04
C TYR A 465 3.06 19.47 -7.92
N GLN A 466 2.58 20.71 -8.00
CA GLN A 466 3.39 21.88 -7.64
C GLN A 466 3.50 22.07 -6.11
N CYS A 467 2.69 21.35 -5.34
CA CYS A 467 2.71 21.43 -3.88
C CYS A 467 2.68 20.05 -3.22
N HIS A 468 2.05 19.06 -3.87
CA HIS A 468 1.95 17.70 -3.36
C HIS A 468 2.98 16.76 -3.98
N PRO A 469 3.42 15.74 -3.24
CA PRO A 469 4.32 14.71 -3.74
C PRO A 469 3.75 13.99 -4.96
N GLY A 470 4.48 14.01 -6.07
CA GLY A 470 4.02 13.30 -7.27
C GLY A 470 4.77 13.57 -8.54
N SER A 471 5.62 14.59 -8.60
CA SER A 471 6.57 14.74 -9.70
C SER A 471 7.69 13.70 -9.57
N GLU A 472 8.17 13.48 -8.35
CA GLU A 472 9.24 12.53 -8.03
C GLU A 472 8.73 11.32 -7.24
N THR A 473 8.06 11.55 -6.11
CA THR A 473 7.70 10.52 -5.13
C THR A 473 6.34 9.86 -5.34
N LYS A 474 5.63 10.16 -6.43
CA LYS A 474 4.41 9.45 -6.90
C LYS A 474 3.45 9.04 -5.78
N CYS A 475 2.91 10.02 -5.05
CA CYS A 475 1.89 9.76 -4.01
C CYS A 475 0.71 8.92 -4.55
N LEU A 476 0.16 9.33 -5.70
CA LEU A 476 -0.79 8.52 -6.46
C LEU A 476 -0.04 7.51 -7.34
N ARG A 477 -0.21 6.23 -7.03
CA ARG A 477 0.38 5.09 -7.75
C ARG A 477 -0.52 3.85 -7.71
N GLY A 478 -0.08 2.78 -8.37
CA GLY A 478 -0.82 1.53 -8.46
C GLY A 478 -1.98 1.56 -9.46
N ALA A 479 -2.97 0.69 -9.24
CA ALA A 479 -3.96 0.30 -10.24
C ALA A 479 -4.83 1.44 -10.81
N MET A 480 -4.96 2.55 -10.07
CA MET A 480 -5.80 3.68 -10.50
C MET A 480 -5.09 4.63 -11.46
N THR A 481 -3.74 4.63 -11.51
CA THR A 481 -2.98 5.60 -12.32
C THR A 481 -3.16 5.46 -13.83
N GLU A 482 -3.64 4.33 -14.32
CA GLU A 482 -3.95 4.13 -15.73
C GLU A 482 -5.13 5.00 -16.21
N THR A 483 -6.04 5.38 -15.29
CA THR A 483 -7.35 5.96 -15.65
C THR A 483 -7.81 7.09 -14.72
N VAL A 484 -7.01 7.48 -13.73
CA VAL A 484 -7.37 8.52 -12.76
C VAL A 484 -6.20 9.45 -12.52
N THR A 485 -6.49 10.75 -12.51
CA THR A 485 -5.58 11.82 -12.05
C THR A 485 -6.18 12.48 -10.80
N CYS A 486 -5.37 13.29 -10.10
CA CYS A 486 -5.85 14.07 -8.96
C CYS A 486 -7.07 14.91 -9.32
N GLN A 487 -7.05 15.61 -10.46
CA GLN A 487 -8.12 16.49 -10.90
C GLN A 487 -9.38 15.73 -11.34
N ASN A 488 -9.23 14.52 -11.91
CA ASN A 488 -10.37 13.69 -12.30
C ASN A 488 -11.07 13.06 -11.07
N CYS A 489 -10.34 12.91 -9.96
CA CYS A 489 -10.86 12.40 -8.70
C CYS A 489 -11.42 13.53 -7.81
N HIS A 490 -10.60 14.54 -7.50
CA HIS A 490 -10.91 15.57 -6.49
C HIS A 490 -11.45 16.89 -7.07
N GLY A 491 -11.14 17.20 -8.33
CA GLY A 491 -11.34 18.53 -8.90
C GLY A 491 -10.06 19.37 -8.96
N GLY A 492 -10.15 20.55 -9.58
CA GLY A 492 -9.07 21.54 -9.57
C GLY A 492 -8.97 22.28 -8.24
N MET A 493 -7.98 23.17 -8.11
CA MET A 493 -7.68 23.89 -6.86
C MET A 493 -8.89 24.61 -6.25
N ALA A 494 -9.72 25.26 -7.07
CA ALA A 494 -10.93 25.94 -6.58
C ALA A 494 -11.95 24.96 -5.97
N ALA A 495 -12.09 23.76 -6.53
CA ALA A 495 -13.03 22.75 -6.04
C ALA A 495 -12.54 22.14 -4.71
N VAL A 496 -11.25 21.82 -4.62
CA VAL A 496 -10.61 21.30 -3.39
C VAL A 496 -10.61 22.37 -2.27
N GLY A 497 -10.42 23.63 -2.65
CA GLY A 497 -10.52 24.78 -1.75
C GLY A 497 -11.95 25.10 -1.31
N GLY A 498 -12.98 24.48 -1.88
CA GLY A 498 -14.38 24.75 -1.53
C GLY A 498 -14.87 26.13 -1.99
N ALA A 499 -14.41 26.61 -3.15
CA ALA A 499 -14.85 27.88 -3.74
C ALA A 499 -16.34 27.91 -4.12
N ASN A 500 -16.91 26.73 -4.40
CA ASN A 500 -18.29 26.56 -4.81
C ASN A 500 -19.01 25.57 -3.87
N ALA A 501 -20.33 25.77 -3.71
CA ALA A 501 -21.15 24.85 -2.93
C ALA A 501 -21.30 23.50 -3.64
N LEU A 502 -21.21 22.41 -2.87
CA LEU A 502 -21.48 21.07 -3.36
C LEU A 502 -22.96 20.93 -3.77
N ARG A 503 -23.22 20.10 -4.77
CA ARG A 503 -24.57 19.61 -5.09
C ARG A 503 -25.11 18.81 -3.89
N SER A 504 -26.42 18.67 -3.78
CA SER A 504 -27.09 18.05 -2.62
C SER A 504 -26.61 16.62 -2.31
N TYR A 505 -26.10 15.89 -3.29
CA TYR A 505 -25.55 14.53 -3.15
C TYR A 505 -24.03 14.50 -2.92
N GLY A 506 -23.36 15.65 -2.98
CA GLY A 506 -21.91 15.77 -2.87
C GLY A 506 -21.36 15.46 -1.47
N PRO A 507 -21.92 16.04 -0.39
CA PRO A 507 -21.44 15.79 0.96
C PRO A 507 -21.47 14.31 1.34
N ILE A 508 -20.49 13.86 2.13
CA ILE A 508 -20.37 12.44 2.50
C ILE A 508 -21.54 11.98 3.36
N ASP A 509 -21.98 12.82 4.30
CA ASP A 509 -23.06 12.52 5.25
C ASP A 509 -24.47 12.67 4.65
N GLN A 510 -24.57 13.25 3.45
CA GLN A 510 -25.83 13.54 2.74
C GLN A 510 -26.86 14.36 3.55
N THR A 511 -26.45 14.98 4.67
CA THR A 511 -27.35 15.66 5.60
C THR A 511 -27.65 17.12 5.21
N ASN A 512 -26.87 17.71 4.31
CA ASN A 512 -27.01 19.10 3.90
C ASN A 512 -27.78 19.28 2.58
N VAL A 513 -29.03 18.80 2.58
CA VAL A 513 -30.01 19.11 1.53
C VAL A 513 -30.43 20.59 1.51
N ALA A 514 -30.00 21.40 2.48
CA ALA A 514 -30.25 22.84 2.56
C ALA A 514 -29.05 23.66 2.04
N SER A 515 -29.15 24.05 0.76
CA SER A 515 -28.35 25.02 -0.02
C SER A 515 -27.13 25.70 0.64
N GLY A 516 -25.93 25.44 0.12
CA GLY A 516 -24.77 26.35 0.25
C GLY A 516 -23.51 25.78 0.92
N GLN A 517 -23.51 24.53 1.38
CA GLN A 517 -22.31 23.92 1.96
C GLN A 517 -21.19 23.80 0.91
N THR A 518 -20.00 24.30 1.25
CA THR A 518 -18.75 24.05 0.52
C THR A 518 -18.05 22.81 1.07
N ARG A 519 -17.13 22.23 0.28
CA ARG A 519 -16.35 21.04 0.67
C ARG A 519 -15.72 21.19 2.07
N LYS A 520 -15.99 20.26 2.98
CA LYS A 520 -15.26 20.08 4.23
C LYS A 520 -14.02 19.23 3.93
N ALA A 521 -12.84 19.86 3.96
CA ALA A 521 -11.57 19.17 3.71
C ALA A 521 -11.41 17.95 4.62
N TRP A 522 -10.83 16.86 4.10
CA TRP A 522 -10.62 15.57 4.80
C TRP A 522 -11.89 14.77 5.15
N THR A 523 -13.08 15.34 4.90
CA THR A 523 -14.38 14.70 5.15
C THR A 523 -15.13 14.46 3.85
N ASP A 524 -15.36 15.51 3.06
CA ASP A 524 -16.03 15.45 1.76
C ASP A 524 -15.01 15.08 0.66
N GLU A 525 -14.60 13.82 0.64
CA GLU A 525 -13.65 13.27 -0.33
C GLU A 525 -14.34 12.45 -1.43
N PRO A 526 -13.64 12.18 -2.56
CA PRO A 526 -14.12 11.25 -3.57
C PRO A 526 -14.40 9.86 -3.00
N ARG A 527 -15.37 9.19 -3.60
CA ARG A 527 -15.91 7.90 -3.14
C ARG A 527 -15.62 6.80 -4.16
N CYS A 528 -15.44 5.54 -3.74
CA CYS A 528 -15.29 4.42 -4.66
C CYS A 528 -16.49 4.33 -5.60
N GLN A 529 -17.70 4.50 -5.05
CA GLN A 529 -18.95 4.51 -5.81
C GLN A 529 -19.07 5.66 -6.81
N SER A 530 -18.17 6.66 -6.77
CA SER A 530 -18.16 7.75 -7.75
C SER A 530 -17.72 7.27 -9.13
N CYS A 531 -16.91 6.21 -9.19
CA CYS A 531 -16.41 5.63 -10.44
C CYS A 531 -16.81 4.16 -10.60
N HIS A 532 -16.85 3.41 -9.49
CA HIS A 532 -17.26 2.01 -9.43
C HIS A 532 -18.77 1.90 -9.17
N THR A 533 -19.55 2.29 -10.17
CA THR A 533 -20.98 2.60 -10.03
C THR A 533 -21.92 1.38 -10.14
N GLY A 534 -21.37 0.17 -10.06
CA GLY A 534 -22.13 -1.06 -10.16
C GLY A 534 -21.39 -2.16 -10.91
N ASP A 535 -22.14 -3.00 -11.60
CA ASP A 535 -21.66 -4.24 -12.21
C ASP A 535 -21.78 -4.23 -13.74
N ALA A 536 -21.45 -5.36 -14.38
CA ALA A 536 -21.40 -5.45 -15.84
C ALA A 536 -22.76 -5.25 -16.53
N VAL A 537 -23.88 -5.27 -15.79
CA VAL A 537 -25.23 -5.15 -16.34
C VAL A 537 -26.04 -3.99 -15.77
N ASN A 538 -25.64 -3.48 -14.61
CA ASN A 538 -26.28 -2.36 -13.93
C ASN A 538 -25.21 -1.44 -13.35
N HIS A 539 -24.88 -0.37 -14.08
CA HIS A 539 -23.94 0.68 -13.68
C HIS A 539 -24.45 2.04 -14.18
N MET A 540 -23.90 3.13 -13.64
CA MET A 540 -24.31 4.47 -14.04
C MET A 540 -23.73 4.86 -15.40
N THR A 541 -24.54 5.57 -16.19
CA THR A 541 -24.10 6.25 -17.41
C THR A 541 -24.60 7.70 -17.42
N PRO A 542 -24.10 8.57 -16.51
CA PRO A 542 -24.55 9.95 -16.44
C PRO A 542 -24.35 10.67 -17.77
N ALA A 543 -25.30 11.50 -18.16
CA ALA A 543 -25.21 12.26 -19.40
C ALA A 543 -23.93 13.13 -19.40
N GLY A 544 -23.07 12.94 -20.41
CA GLY A 544 -21.82 13.68 -20.55
C GLY A 544 -20.64 13.13 -19.74
N ALA A 545 -20.82 12.07 -18.96
CA ALA A 545 -19.70 11.38 -18.32
C ALA A 545 -19.03 10.40 -19.30
N ALA A 546 -17.70 10.29 -19.19
CA ALA A 546 -16.92 9.35 -19.96
C ALA A 546 -16.67 8.06 -19.15
N LEU A 547 -16.75 6.92 -19.84
CA LEU A 547 -16.45 5.61 -19.29
C LEU A 547 -15.03 5.19 -19.66
N ALA A 548 -14.44 4.35 -18.83
CA ALA A 548 -13.21 3.65 -19.16
C ALA A 548 -13.43 2.72 -20.35
N SER A 549 -12.34 2.20 -20.93
CA SER A 549 -12.39 1.29 -22.08
C SER A 549 -13.13 -0.03 -21.82
N ASP A 550 -13.40 -0.35 -20.55
CA ASP A 550 -14.24 -1.47 -20.15
C ASP A 550 -15.75 -1.23 -20.26
N GLY A 551 -16.18 0.02 -20.48
CA GLY A 551 -17.58 0.40 -20.61
C GLY A 551 -18.40 0.33 -19.31
N ILE A 552 -17.77 0.25 -18.14
CA ILE A 552 -18.45 0.13 -16.83
C ILE A 552 -18.03 1.25 -15.88
N ARG A 553 -16.72 1.50 -15.73
CA ARG A 553 -16.21 2.47 -14.74
C ARG A 553 -16.26 3.89 -15.29
N LEU A 554 -16.71 4.86 -14.49
CA LEU A 554 -16.56 6.27 -14.84
C LEU A 554 -15.10 6.69 -14.67
N ILE A 555 -14.63 7.59 -15.53
CA ILE A 555 -13.25 8.11 -15.44
C ILE A 555 -13.13 9.42 -14.66
N HIS A 556 -14.27 10.00 -14.28
CA HIS A 556 -14.36 11.16 -13.39
C HIS A 556 -15.25 10.79 -12.22
N ALA A 557 -14.85 11.19 -11.02
CA ALA A 557 -15.65 10.98 -9.81
C ALA A 557 -16.87 11.91 -9.73
N TYR A 558 -16.99 12.89 -10.62
CA TYR A 558 -18.02 13.92 -10.61
C TYR A 558 -18.34 14.38 -12.04
N ASP A 559 -19.40 15.18 -12.18
CA ASP A 559 -19.77 15.82 -13.45
C ASP A 559 -18.75 16.92 -13.77
N ARG A 560 -18.02 16.81 -14.89
CA ARG A 560 -16.96 17.77 -15.27
C ARG A 560 -17.41 19.23 -15.34
N ASN A 561 -18.72 19.49 -15.50
CA ASN A 561 -19.28 20.84 -15.52
C ASN A 561 -19.63 21.36 -14.12
N ASP A 562 -19.50 20.52 -13.09
CA ASP A 562 -19.65 20.90 -11.70
C ASP A 562 -18.36 21.50 -11.15
N LEU A 563 -18.36 22.83 -10.96
CA LEU A 563 -17.21 23.56 -10.44
C LEU A 563 -16.86 23.21 -8.98
N ALA A 564 -17.77 22.57 -8.23
CA ALA A 564 -17.49 22.09 -6.87
C ALA A 564 -16.92 20.67 -6.84
N ALA A 565 -16.92 19.97 -7.98
CA ALA A 565 -16.56 18.57 -8.10
C ALA A 565 -17.29 17.65 -7.11
N SER A 566 -18.64 17.73 -7.10
CA SER A 566 -19.48 16.95 -6.19
C SER A 566 -19.43 15.46 -6.55
N PRO A 567 -18.91 14.57 -5.67
CA PRO A 567 -18.75 13.16 -6.00
C PRO A 567 -20.08 12.49 -6.35
N PHE A 568 -20.12 11.64 -7.38
CA PHE A 568 -21.32 10.89 -7.74
C PHE A 568 -21.75 9.92 -6.63
N LEU A 569 -23.05 9.58 -6.63
CA LEU A 569 -23.63 8.54 -5.79
C LEU A 569 -24.20 7.43 -6.68
N ALA A 570 -23.76 6.20 -6.45
CA ALA A 570 -24.23 5.04 -7.20
C ALA A 570 -25.54 4.50 -6.64
N SER A 571 -26.46 4.15 -7.53
CA SER A 571 -27.64 3.37 -7.16
C SER A 571 -27.29 1.90 -6.92
N ASN A 572 -26.37 1.34 -7.73
CA ASN A 572 -25.81 0.01 -7.51
C ASN A 572 -24.53 0.12 -6.66
N LYS A 573 -24.62 -0.32 -5.40
CA LYS A 573 -23.56 -0.20 -4.40
C LYS A 573 -22.64 -1.42 -4.31
N ARG A 574 -22.65 -2.33 -5.30
CA ARG A 574 -21.84 -3.58 -5.25
C ARG A 574 -20.35 -3.36 -4.93
N PHE A 575 -19.78 -2.27 -5.44
CA PHE A 575 -18.37 -1.88 -5.23
C PHE A 575 -18.23 -0.55 -4.49
N ALA A 576 -19.30 -0.10 -3.84
CA ALA A 576 -19.26 1.09 -3.01
C ALA A 576 -18.56 0.81 -1.68
N GLU A 577 -17.93 1.84 -1.14
CA GLU A 577 -17.62 1.93 0.27
C GLU A 577 -18.89 1.97 1.14
N ASN A 578 -18.77 1.92 2.47
CA ASN A 578 -19.95 1.96 3.34
C ASN A 578 -20.65 3.33 3.28
N ASP A 579 -21.96 3.34 3.53
CA ASP A 579 -22.74 4.57 3.50
C ASP A 579 -22.23 5.60 4.50
N ASN A 580 -22.01 6.82 4.03
CA ASN A 580 -21.52 7.97 4.79
C ASN A 580 -20.13 7.78 5.41
N GLU A 581 -19.32 6.87 4.85
CA GLU A 581 -18.01 6.52 5.37
C GLU A 581 -16.96 6.60 4.26
N LEU A 582 -15.72 6.95 4.61
CA LEU A 582 -14.61 6.94 3.65
C LEU A 582 -14.14 5.51 3.38
N PHE A 583 -13.53 5.28 2.21
CA PHE A 583 -12.92 3.98 1.87
C PHE A 583 -11.99 3.46 2.97
N ARG A 584 -11.10 4.32 3.50
CA ARG A 584 -10.12 3.96 4.55
C ARG A 584 -10.75 3.55 5.89
N PHE A 585 -12.04 3.86 6.10
CA PHE A 585 -12.78 3.53 7.31
C PHE A 585 -13.87 2.47 7.04
N SER A 586 -14.08 2.11 5.78
CA SER A 586 -15.09 1.16 5.36
C SER A 586 -14.65 -0.29 5.55
N LYS A 587 -15.63 -1.15 5.82
CA LYS A 587 -15.46 -2.58 6.00
C LYS A 587 -16.48 -3.37 5.18
N GLY A 588 -16.06 -4.55 4.72
CA GLY A 588 -16.87 -5.51 3.99
C GLY A 588 -16.63 -6.93 4.46
N HIS A 589 -17.39 -7.90 3.92
CA HIS A 589 -17.16 -9.33 4.11
C HIS A 589 -16.94 -9.74 5.59
N SER A 590 -17.90 -9.43 6.46
CA SER A 590 -17.83 -9.71 7.91
C SER A 590 -16.75 -8.92 8.68
N GLY A 591 -16.45 -7.69 8.23
CA GLY A 591 -15.63 -6.74 9.00
C GLY A 591 -14.19 -6.59 8.54
N VAL A 592 -13.84 -7.11 7.36
CA VAL A 592 -12.54 -6.87 6.72
C VAL A 592 -12.49 -5.41 6.25
N ALA A 593 -11.46 -4.66 6.64
CA ALA A 593 -11.23 -3.30 6.16
C ALA A 593 -11.00 -3.31 4.65
N CYS A 594 -11.60 -2.35 3.93
CA CYS A 594 -11.44 -2.23 2.49
C CYS A 594 -9.96 -2.07 2.09
N GLU A 595 -9.20 -1.28 2.84
CA GLU A 595 -7.75 -1.13 2.64
C GLU A 595 -6.98 -2.45 2.80
N GLY A 596 -7.46 -3.35 3.67
CA GLY A 596 -6.86 -4.66 3.89
C GLY A 596 -6.94 -5.60 2.68
N CYS A 597 -7.95 -5.41 1.82
CA CYS A 597 -8.07 -6.16 0.56
C CYS A 597 -7.44 -5.42 -0.62
N HIS A 598 -7.58 -4.10 -0.67
CA HIS A 598 -7.29 -3.31 -1.88
C HIS A 598 -5.97 -2.54 -1.82
N GLY A 599 -5.37 -2.33 -0.64
CA GLY A 599 -4.30 -1.36 -0.45
C GLY A 599 -4.84 0.02 -0.05
N SER A 600 -3.93 0.98 0.08
CA SER A 600 -4.27 2.35 0.48
C SER A 600 -4.94 3.14 -0.64
N SER A 601 -5.72 4.17 -0.30
CA SER A 601 -6.49 4.97 -1.28
C SER A 601 -5.65 5.52 -2.44
N HIS A 602 -4.41 5.94 -2.21
CA HIS A 602 -3.51 6.43 -3.29
C HIS A 602 -2.50 5.39 -3.80
N ALA A 603 -2.57 4.15 -3.30
CA ALA A 603 -1.65 3.07 -3.65
C ALA A 603 -2.40 1.72 -3.77
N ILE A 604 -3.57 1.74 -4.41
CA ILE A 604 -4.41 0.55 -4.61
C ILE A 604 -3.65 -0.49 -5.44
N TRP A 605 -3.66 -1.73 -4.98
CA TRP A 605 -2.95 -2.83 -5.62
C TRP A 605 -3.58 -3.25 -6.96
N PRO A 606 -2.77 -3.77 -7.90
CA PRO A 606 -1.31 -3.95 -7.81
C PRO A 606 -0.54 -2.64 -7.91
N GLY A 607 0.65 -2.62 -7.31
CA GLY A 607 1.64 -1.58 -7.54
C GLY A 607 2.25 -1.67 -8.94
N ASP A 608 3.20 -0.77 -9.22
CA ASP A 608 3.97 -0.78 -10.47
C ASP A 608 5.43 -1.24 -10.24
N SER A 609 6.18 -1.43 -11.33
CA SER A 609 7.56 -1.91 -11.25
C SER A 609 8.55 -0.91 -10.65
N ALA A 610 8.23 0.39 -10.65
CA ALA A 610 9.04 1.43 -10.02
C ALA A 610 8.83 1.46 -8.49
N HIS A 611 7.70 0.93 -8.01
CA HIS A 611 7.33 0.88 -6.59
C HIS A 611 7.14 -0.57 -6.11
N PRO A 612 8.18 -1.42 -6.17
CA PRO A 612 8.05 -2.85 -5.88
C PRO A 612 7.62 -3.16 -4.44
N ASN A 613 7.84 -2.22 -3.51
CA ASN A 613 7.50 -2.36 -2.10
C ASN A 613 5.98 -2.35 -1.84
N ASP A 614 5.17 -1.75 -2.73
CA ASP A 614 3.69 -1.77 -2.60
C ASP A 614 3.13 -3.19 -2.66
N ASP A 615 3.74 -4.05 -3.46
CA ASP A 615 3.24 -5.40 -3.71
C ASP A 615 3.74 -6.44 -2.69
N ILE A 616 4.54 -6.07 -1.68
CA ILE A 616 5.08 -7.02 -0.69
C ILE A 616 3.93 -7.71 0.06
N ALA A 617 3.05 -6.92 0.67
CA ALA A 617 1.93 -7.44 1.45
C ALA A 617 0.99 -8.38 0.66
N PRO A 618 0.48 -8.03 -0.55
CA PRO A 618 -0.38 -8.94 -1.28
C PRO A 618 0.37 -10.20 -1.73
N LYS A 619 1.65 -10.10 -2.13
CA LYS A 619 2.46 -11.27 -2.47
C LYS A 619 2.63 -12.22 -1.28
N ASP A 620 2.84 -11.70 -0.08
CA ASP A 620 2.96 -12.50 1.13
C ASP A 620 1.63 -13.15 1.55
N LEU A 621 0.51 -12.44 1.36
CA LEU A 621 -0.81 -12.89 1.80
C LEU A 621 -1.47 -13.90 0.86
N GLN A 622 -1.35 -13.73 -0.46
CA GLN A 622 -2.02 -14.57 -1.46
C GLN A 622 -1.09 -15.21 -2.50
N GLY A 623 0.22 -14.90 -2.47
CA GLY A 623 1.21 -15.46 -3.39
C GLY A 623 1.36 -14.71 -4.72
N HIS A 624 0.62 -13.62 -4.93
CA HIS A 624 0.74 -12.77 -6.12
C HIS A 624 0.36 -11.31 -5.81
N ALA A 625 0.83 -10.39 -6.67
CA ALA A 625 0.45 -8.98 -6.61
C ALA A 625 -1.03 -8.76 -6.98
N GLY A 626 -1.63 -7.71 -6.42
CA GLY A 626 -3.00 -7.29 -6.69
C GLY A 626 -3.90 -7.34 -5.46
N THR A 627 -5.15 -6.87 -5.62
CA THR A 627 -6.21 -6.98 -4.60
C THR A 627 -6.32 -8.42 -4.08
N ILE A 628 -6.49 -8.58 -2.76
CA ILE A 628 -6.69 -9.88 -2.12
C ILE A 628 -7.98 -10.50 -2.66
N SER A 629 -7.83 -11.60 -3.40
CA SER A 629 -8.95 -12.31 -4.04
C SER A 629 -8.93 -13.81 -3.76
N GLU A 630 -7.81 -14.36 -3.31
CA GLU A 630 -7.73 -15.75 -2.89
C GLU A 630 -8.43 -15.95 -1.54
N CYS A 631 -9.56 -16.67 -1.54
CA CYS A 631 -10.31 -16.95 -0.31
C CYS A 631 -9.45 -17.66 0.74
N THR A 632 -8.43 -18.40 0.30
CA THR A 632 -7.47 -19.12 1.15
C THR A 632 -6.51 -18.22 1.93
N THR A 633 -6.47 -16.92 1.64
CA THR A 633 -5.76 -15.95 2.47
C THR A 633 -6.36 -15.90 3.88
N CYS A 634 -7.68 -16.00 4.01
CA CYS A 634 -8.39 -15.94 5.29
C CYS A 634 -8.99 -17.29 5.71
N HIS A 635 -9.52 -18.05 4.76
CA HIS A 635 -10.17 -19.33 5.00
C HIS A 635 -9.21 -20.50 4.82
N LYS A 636 -9.44 -21.60 5.54
CA LYS A 636 -8.70 -22.83 5.28
C LYS A 636 -9.07 -23.36 3.89
N ALA A 637 -8.09 -23.87 3.15
CA ALA A 637 -8.35 -24.49 1.85
C ALA A 637 -9.38 -25.64 1.99
N GLY A 638 -10.43 -25.59 1.16
CA GLY A 638 -11.52 -26.57 1.16
C GLY A 638 -12.52 -26.45 2.30
N SER A 639 -12.38 -25.52 3.26
CA SER A 639 -13.34 -25.38 4.36
C SER A 639 -14.63 -24.67 3.96
N LEU A 640 -14.61 -23.92 2.86
CA LEU A 640 -15.78 -23.19 2.38
C LEU A 640 -16.69 -24.10 1.55
N PRO A 641 -18.02 -24.08 1.77
CA PRO A 641 -18.94 -24.54 0.74
C PRO A 641 -18.84 -23.64 -0.51
N LEU A 642 -19.31 -24.13 -1.66
CA LEU A 642 -19.50 -23.28 -2.83
C LEU A 642 -20.55 -22.21 -2.51
N THR A 643 -20.24 -20.95 -2.78
CA THR A 643 -21.09 -19.81 -2.40
C THR A 643 -20.91 -18.63 -3.37
N LEU A 644 -21.89 -17.73 -3.38
CA LEU A 644 -21.82 -16.40 -4.00
C LEU A 644 -21.73 -15.27 -2.96
N GLU A 645 -21.59 -15.60 -1.67
CA GLU A 645 -21.60 -14.65 -0.54
C GLU A 645 -20.21 -14.06 -0.23
N GLY A 646 -19.28 -14.11 -1.19
CA GLY A 646 -17.98 -13.46 -1.07
C GLY A 646 -18.09 -11.92 -1.17
N PRO A 647 -16.96 -11.22 -0.98
CA PRO A 647 -16.90 -9.77 -1.19
C PRO A 647 -17.42 -9.42 -2.59
N HIS A 648 -18.23 -8.37 -2.70
CA HIS A 648 -18.85 -7.92 -3.97
C HIS A 648 -19.73 -8.98 -4.67
N GLY A 649 -20.19 -10.02 -3.96
CA GLY A 649 -20.91 -11.15 -4.53
C GLY A 649 -20.00 -12.12 -5.29
N MET A 650 -18.70 -12.11 -5.00
CA MET A 650 -17.75 -13.03 -5.60
C MET A 650 -17.99 -14.46 -5.12
N HIS A 651 -17.79 -15.39 -6.04
CA HIS A 651 -17.74 -16.80 -5.72
C HIS A 651 -16.34 -17.24 -5.27
N ASN A 652 -16.21 -18.49 -4.78
CA ASN A 652 -14.91 -19.04 -4.39
C ASN A 652 -13.93 -18.96 -5.57
N VAL A 653 -12.86 -18.19 -5.41
CA VAL A 653 -11.86 -17.99 -6.45
C VAL A 653 -10.91 -19.19 -6.50
N GLY A 654 -10.62 -19.67 -7.72
CA GLY A 654 -9.66 -20.76 -7.93
C GLY A 654 -10.14 -22.14 -7.48
N ASP A 655 -11.39 -22.30 -7.05
CA ASP A 655 -11.93 -23.57 -6.56
C ASP A 655 -12.41 -24.46 -7.73
N SER A 656 -11.81 -25.65 -7.86
CA SER A 656 -12.09 -26.57 -8.98
C SER A 656 -13.49 -27.17 -8.92
N ARG A 657 -14.18 -27.14 -7.77
CA ARG A 657 -15.55 -27.65 -7.63
C ARG A 657 -16.55 -26.85 -8.46
N TRP A 658 -16.23 -25.61 -8.83
CA TRP A 658 -17.05 -24.81 -9.76
C TRP A 658 -17.19 -25.44 -11.16
N GLY A 659 -16.23 -26.26 -11.59
CA GLY A 659 -16.31 -26.96 -12.88
C GLY A 659 -17.12 -28.27 -12.85
N GLN A 660 -17.72 -28.63 -11.72
CA GLN A 660 -18.47 -29.89 -11.54
C GLN A 660 -19.98 -29.65 -11.66
N GLU A 661 -20.78 -30.73 -11.72
CA GLU A 661 -22.24 -30.68 -11.92
C GLU A 661 -22.98 -29.80 -10.89
N HIS A 662 -22.53 -29.83 -9.63
CA HIS A 662 -23.06 -28.99 -8.54
C HIS A 662 -22.40 -27.61 -8.42
N GLY A 663 -21.49 -27.27 -9.34
CA GLY A 663 -20.81 -25.98 -9.41
C GLY A 663 -21.56 -24.97 -10.29
N HIS A 664 -20.88 -24.41 -11.30
CA HIS A 664 -21.41 -23.36 -12.17
C HIS A 664 -22.79 -23.69 -12.77
N PRO A 665 -23.09 -24.91 -13.28
CA PRO A 665 -24.39 -25.19 -13.90
C PRO A 665 -25.56 -25.04 -12.93
N SER A 666 -25.40 -25.55 -11.70
CA SER A 666 -26.42 -25.51 -10.66
C SER A 666 -26.69 -24.08 -10.18
N PHE A 667 -25.63 -23.31 -9.91
CA PHE A 667 -25.76 -21.91 -9.51
C PHE A 667 -26.36 -21.04 -10.61
N TYR A 668 -25.92 -21.22 -11.86
CA TYR A 668 -26.46 -20.46 -12.99
C TYR A 668 -27.95 -20.75 -13.23
N LYS A 669 -28.38 -22.01 -13.11
CA LYS A 669 -29.80 -22.39 -13.25
C LYS A 669 -30.68 -21.71 -12.19
N ASN A 670 -30.17 -21.56 -10.97
CA ASN A 670 -30.90 -20.98 -9.86
C ASN A 670 -30.89 -19.45 -9.88
N ASN A 671 -29.77 -18.83 -10.26
CA ASN A 671 -29.64 -17.37 -10.27
C ASN A 671 -28.74 -16.88 -11.41
N PRO A 672 -29.26 -16.84 -12.66
CA PRO A 672 -28.47 -16.42 -13.81
C PRO A 672 -28.10 -14.92 -13.76
N ALA A 673 -28.88 -14.10 -13.03
CA ALA A 673 -28.63 -12.67 -12.93
C ALA A 673 -27.33 -12.36 -12.17
N GLU A 674 -27.03 -13.07 -11.07
CA GLU A 674 -25.78 -12.88 -10.33
C GLU A 674 -24.55 -13.26 -11.15
N CYS A 675 -24.63 -14.31 -11.98
CA CYS A 675 -23.55 -14.65 -12.89
C CYS A 675 -23.34 -13.54 -13.94
N LYS A 676 -24.42 -13.02 -14.53
CA LYS A 676 -24.34 -11.95 -15.54
C LYS A 676 -23.78 -10.65 -14.96
N ALA A 677 -24.04 -10.34 -13.69
CA ALA A 677 -23.50 -9.17 -13.02
C ALA A 677 -21.97 -9.07 -13.13
N CYS A 678 -21.25 -10.19 -13.00
CA CYS A 678 -19.79 -10.19 -13.11
C CYS A 678 -19.27 -10.66 -14.47
N HIS A 679 -19.96 -11.61 -15.11
CA HIS A 679 -19.51 -12.23 -16.37
C HIS A 679 -20.10 -11.60 -17.64
N GLY A 680 -20.91 -10.55 -17.50
CA GLY A 680 -21.54 -9.84 -18.62
C GLY A 680 -22.86 -10.49 -19.08
N GLN A 681 -23.65 -9.73 -19.84
CA GLN A 681 -24.96 -10.19 -20.34
C GLN A 681 -24.87 -11.44 -21.21
N ASP A 682 -23.80 -11.55 -22.00
CA ASP A 682 -23.53 -12.65 -22.91
C ASP A 682 -22.69 -13.77 -22.28
N LEU A 683 -22.31 -13.63 -20.99
CA LEU A 683 -21.52 -14.58 -20.22
C LEU A 683 -20.15 -14.94 -20.83
N ARG A 684 -19.62 -14.08 -21.72
CA ARG A 684 -18.27 -14.25 -22.28
C ARG A 684 -17.16 -13.76 -21.34
N GLY A 685 -17.54 -13.12 -20.25
CA GLY A 685 -16.65 -12.50 -19.27
C GLY A 685 -16.60 -10.99 -19.43
N SER A 686 -16.29 -10.29 -18.34
CA SER A 686 -16.12 -8.84 -18.31
C SER A 686 -14.82 -8.48 -17.57
N VAL A 687 -14.52 -7.18 -17.44
CA VAL A 687 -13.41 -6.71 -16.58
C VAL A 687 -13.53 -7.22 -15.14
N LEU A 688 -14.75 -7.46 -14.65
CA LEU A 688 -15.03 -7.91 -13.29
C LEU A 688 -14.76 -9.41 -13.09
N SER A 689 -14.65 -10.20 -14.17
CA SER A 689 -14.37 -11.64 -14.12
C SER A 689 -12.94 -12.00 -14.53
N ARG A 690 -12.03 -11.02 -14.53
CA ARG A 690 -10.62 -11.23 -14.84
C ARG A 690 -9.92 -12.06 -13.76
N VAL A 691 -9.08 -13.00 -14.16
CA VAL A 691 -8.27 -13.75 -13.21
C VAL A 691 -7.12 -12.91 -12.66
N ALA A 692 -6.94 -12.93 -11.33
CA ALA A 692 -5.88 -12.17 -10.65
C ALA A 692 -4.47 -12.78 -10.80
N ALA A 693 -4.39 -14.06 -11.19
CA ALA A 693 -3.15 -14.80 -11.41
C ALA A 693 -3.32 -15.79 -12.58
N ASP A 694 -2.19 -16.31 -13.08
CA ASP A 694 -2.20 -17.42 -14.05
C ASP A 694 -2.88 -18.63 -13.41
N ARG A 695 -3.86 -19.22 -14.11
CA ARG A 695 -4.61 -20.37 -13.61
C ARG A 695 -4.68 -21.47 -14.65
N SER A 696 -4.88 -22.68 -14.15
CA SER A 696 -5.16 -23.85 -14.99
C SER A 696 -6.17 -24.74 -14.28
N TRP A 697 -7.25 -25.07 -14.97
CA TRP A 697 -8.32 -25.92 -14.46
C TRP A 697 -8.47 -27.14 -15.33
N ARG A 698 -8.85 -28.26 -14.72
CA ARG A 698 -9.35 -29.42 -15.44
C ARG A 698 -10.82 -29.22 -15.74
N THR A 699 -11.18 -29.37 -17.00
CA THR A 699 -12.55 -29.37 -17.50
C THR A 699 -12.84 -30.73 -18.14
N GLU A 700 -14.10 -31.03 -18.44
CA GLU A 700 -14.49 -32.21 -19.23
C GLU A 700 -13.85 -32.23 -20.64
N TRP A 701 -13.44 -31.07 -21.16
CA TRP A 701 -12.81 -30.91 -22.48
C TRP A 701 -11.28 -30.83 -22.41
N GLY A 702 -10.70 -31.09 -21.24
CA GLY A 702 -9.26 -31.06 -20.99
C GLY A 702 -8.80 -29.93 -20.07
N THR A 703 -7.50 -29.71 -20.00
CA THR A 703 -6.92 -28.64 -19.16
C THR A 703 -7.03 -27.31 -19.88
N LYS A 704 -7.74 -26.35 -19.28
CA LYS A 704 -7.78 -24.96 -19.75
C LYS A 704 -6.84 -24.12 -18.90
N SER A 705 -5.91 -23.42 -19.56
CA SER A 705 -5.06 -22.42 -18.94
C SER A 705 -5.52 -21.02 -19.33
N VAL A 706 -5.52 -20.10 -18.37
CA VAL A 706 -5.80 -18.67 -18.58
C VAL A 706 -4.72 -17.85 -17.92
N LYS A 707 -4.40 -16.71 -18.51
CA LYS A 707 -3.39 -15.79 -18.02
C LYS A 707 -3.98 -14.72 -17.11
N LYS A 708 -3.18 -14.23 -16.16
CA LYS A 708 -3.52 -13.05 -15.36
C LYS A 708 -4.11 -11.95 -16.25
N GLY A 709 -5.24 -11.39 -15.83
CA GLY A 709 -5.94 -10.32 -16.54
C GLY A 709 -6.92 -10.78 -17.62
N GLU A 710 -6.93 -12.06 -17.99
CA GLU A 710 -7.92 -12.58 -18.94
C GLU A 710 -9.31 -12.70 -18.28
N PRO A 711 -10.37 -12.18 -18.90
CA PRO A 711 -11.73 -12.37 -18.42
C PRO A 711 -12.16 -13.83 -18.60
N VAL A 712 -12.85 -14.37 -17.60
CA VAL A 712 -13.42 -15.72 -17.65
C VAL A 712 -14.93 -15.63 -17.76
N GLY A 713 -15.52 -16.51 -18.56
CA GLY A 713 -16.97 -16.66 -18.73
C GLY A 713 -17.34 -18.12 -19.00
N CYS A 714 -18.62 -18.40 -19.22
CA CYS A 714 -19.10 -19.75 -19.53
C CYS A 714 -18.42 -20.33 -20.77
N TYR A 715 -18.17 -19.48 -21.78
CA TYR A 715 -17.54 -19.84 -23.05
C TYR A 715 -16.04 -20.13 -22.95
N THR A 716 -15.40 -19.85 -21.81
CA THR A 716 -13.97 -20.10 -21.62
C THR A 716 -13.65 -21.59 -21.55
N CYS A 717 -14.57 -22.38 -21.00
CA CYS A 717 -14.39 -23.81 -20.70
C CYS A 717 -15.39 -24.72 -21.43
N HIS A 718 -16.54 -24.20 -21.86
CA HIS A 718 -17.60 -24.96 -22.54
C HIS A 718 -18.27 -24.12 -23.63
N ASN A 719 -19.21 -24.70 -24.36
CA ASN A 719 -20.03 -24.04 -25.39
C ASN A 719 -21.19 -23.21 -24.77
N GLY A 720 -20.90 -22.36 -23.78
CA GLY A 720 -21.93 -21.55 -23.12
C GLY A 720 -22.91 -22.36 -22.24
N PRO A 721 -23.92 -21.69 -21.65
CA PRO A 721 -24.83 -22.31 -20.68
C PRO A 721 -25.87 -23.26 -21.31
N GLN A 722 -26.05 -23.23 -22.63
CA GLN A 722 -27.02 -24.07 -23.36
C GLN A 722 -26.36 -25.05 -24.36
N GLY A 723 -25.03 -25.05 -24.49
CA GLY A 723 -24.31 -25.89 -25.45
C GLY A 723 -24.25 -25.32 -26.88
N ASP A 724 -24.19 -24.00 -27.00
CA ASP A 724 -24.21 -23.19 -28.23
C ASP A 724 -22.97 -23.31 -29.12
#